data_AF-A0A7I8VYU5-F1
#
_entry.id   AF-A0A7I8VYU5-F1
#
_cell.length_a   1.000
_cell.length_b   1.000
_cell.length_c   1.000
_cell.angle_alpha   90.00
_cell.angle_beta   90.00
_cell.angle_gamma   90.00
#
_symmetry.space_group_name_H-M   'P 1'
#
loop_
_entity.id
_entity.type
_entity.pdbx_description
1 polymer ?
#
loop_
_entity_poly.entity_id
_entity_poly.type
_entity_poly.pdbx_seq_one_letter_code
_entity_poly.pdbx_strand_id
1 'polypeptide(L)'
;MNLLSITSIFLAISTVPTWQKCSFPSYIRQKRKEGGWSGWTFETMYGNFSRHWIERKEVQATRPDELTFTLRSQSNSYCRRGDSCFKTTLLYKWECLDARPHHLFVIKEIRSNSITLVCARLRPLDGRNIIKVSSAEITYSTMKICNSDVDLSHHGWPWIAAPQRTWVPCPKLGGFLFHQFHNNANKPTCSYAWKTSRMESECVTTEGLLMFFPTPSCNPFSDHKEKFARFQCWGNWTHKKNSFVILGYDFDPAHYVLKLPRHLPTSENEIASATMYNRVNLKISSDGQWNGSTLQFQLTRSQSGTCIDENIGCDKVVARKKCHHRKYKSYCKKSCNLCHLAPSEEPECEIPEYLRGSWTWYESNFYDNVQIRRNEVIFRLFGKFVCKSINEEKRSFLLITTSRNGCLPRLICLNIKKLDYEVLLLKISHTTLDPDSSFERLCDFREDRQPIGSTIHSSGYKILLPENKGWFNNCGLDGSISANFNLAKGGVTCDGTLSDWNRRSCGSSDTLNTQTKSCSDYSKHNYYYKCEAFYKINSDQSYLITSYGRHEPYKYNCWVIDSIVHSAPYPTWIQAARMRDAQCSLSSARQLVDTTEVDITVQMHKDHREKVCEGPAPILPNTTRKNISTRDDSYQPPKRENGPTTYEESKEILNSSRVISLDIFHLLAVTIPVILLQYDR
;
A
#
# COMPACT_ATOMS: atom_id res chain seq x y z
N MET A 1 -63.45 -51.73 26.78
CA MET A 1 -62.71 -51.95 25.52
C MET A 1 -63.18 -50.93 24.50
N ASN A 2 -62.22 -50.32 23.80
CA ASN A 2 -62.31 -49.34 22.70
C ASN A 2 -62.91 -47.95 23.00
N LEU A 3 -62.03 -46.94 23.03
CA LEU A 3 -62.02 -45.87 22.02
C LEU A 3 -60.73 -45.04 22.08
N LEU A 4 -60.20 -44.79 20.88
CA LEU A 4 -58.94 -44.17 20.52
C LEU A 4 -59.02 -42.63 20.46
N SER A 5 -57.82 -42.02 20.48
CA SER A 5 -57.35 -40.98 19.53
C SER A 5 -57.36 -39.49 19.89
N ILE A 6 -56.13 -38.97 19.89
CA ILE A 6 -55.63 -37.75 19.25
C ILE A 6 -55.95 -36.40 19.93
N THR A 7 -54.94 -35.85 20.62
CA THR A 7 -54.65 -34.41 20.64
C THR A 7 -53.16 -34.16 20.92
N SER A 8 -52.34 -34.18 19.87
CA SER A 8 -51.02 -33.56 19.86
C SER A 8 -50.91 -32.70 18.61
N ILE A 9 -51.48 -31.50 18.67
CA ILE A 9 -51.36 -30.49 17.62
C ILE A 9 -49.96 -29.88 17.74
N PHE A 10 -49.09 -30.26 16.82
CA PHE A 10 -47.84 -29.58 16.54
C PHE A 10 -48.13 -28.13 16.11
N LEU A 11 -47.77 -27.17 16.97
CA LEU A 11 -47.59 -25.77 16.59
C LEU A 11 -46.33 -25.66 15.72
N ALA A 12 -46.43 -26.10 14.47
CA ALA A 12 -45.51 -25.68 13.42
C ALA A 12 -45.82 -24.21 13.10
N ILE A 13 -45.17 -23.29 13.82
CA ILE A 13 -45.09 -21.89 13.41
C ILE A 13 -44.36 -21.92 12.08
N SER A 14 -45.13 -21.89 11.00
CA SER A 14 -44.63 -21.59 9.67
C SER A 14 -44.01 -20.20 9.75
N THR A 15 -42.70 -20.13 9.97
CA THR A 15 -41.93 -18.96 9.65
C THR A 15 -42.11 -18.77 8.16
N VAL A 16 -43.11 -17.96 7.77
CA VAL A 16 -43.23 -17.47 6.40
C VAL A 16 -41.84 -16.92 6.10
N PRO A 17 -41.10 -17.50 5.14
CA PRO A 17 -39.77 -17.01 4.83
C PRO A 17 -39.98 -15.54 4.49
N THR A 18 -39.46 -14.66 5.34
CA THR A 18 -39.46 -13.22 5.07
C THR A 18 -38.71 -13.09 3.76
N TRP A 19 -39.45 -12.86 2.67
CA TRP A 19 -38.90 -12.73 1.34
C TRP A 19 -37.79 -11.70 1.44
N GLN A 20 -36.55 -12.18 1.39
CA GLN A 20 -35.41 -11.33 1.63
C GLN A 20 -35.41 -10.31 0.50
N LYS A 21 -35.72 -9.07 0.86
CA LYS A 21 -35.90 -8.00 -0.12
C LYS A 21 -34.67 -7.92 -1.02
N CYS A 22 -34.86 -8.07 -2.33
CA CYS A 22 -33.80 -8.03 -3.34
C CYS A 22 -32.95 -6.79 -3.09
N SER A 23 -31.64 -6.96 -2.90
CA SER A 23 -30.74 -5.83 -2.71
C SER A 23 -29.46 -6.01 -3.51
N PHE A 24 -29.02 -4.91 -4.11
CA PHE A 24 -27.74 -4.87 -4.79
C PHE A 24 -26.60 -5.08 -3.78
N PRO A 25 -25.48 -5.67 -4.20
CA PRO A 25 -24.36 -5.94 -3.32
C PRO A 25 -23.79 -4.66 -2.70
N SER A 26 -23.24 -4.78 -1.49
CA SER A 26 -22.69 -3.64 -0.73
C SER A 26 -21.56 -2.91 -1.48
N TYR A 27 -20.81 -3.60 -2.34
CA TYR A 27 -19.77 -2.95 -3.14
C TYR A 27 -20.38 -1.93 -4.13
N ILE A 28 -21.53 -2.20 -4.74
CA ILE A 28 -22.21 -1.24 -5.63
C ILE A 28 -22.73 -0.05 -4.81
N ARG A 29 -23.14 -0.34 -3.57
CA ARG A 29 -23.69 0.60 -2.59
C ARG A 29 -22.60 1.22 -1.71
N GLN A 30 -21.43 1.58 -2.24
CA GLN A 30 -20.43 2.25 -1.39
C GLN A 30 -20.96 3.63 -0.94
N LYS A 31 -20.92 3.93 0.36
CA LYS A 31 -21.22 5.27 0.89
C LYS A 31 -19.94 6.13 0.85
N ARG A 32 -20.05 7.34 0.34
CA ARG A 32 -19.06 8.43 0.53
C ARG A 32 -18.96 8.76 2.02
N LYS A 33 -17.77 9.17 2.45
CA LYS A 33 -17.50 9.65 3.82
C LYS A 33 -18.39 10.84 4.22
N GLU A 34 -18.89 11.60 3.25
CA GLU A 34 -19.77 12.76 3.43
C GLU A 34 -21.28 12.42 3.41
N GLY A 35 -21.66 11.14 3.46
CA GLY A 35 -23.07 10.72 3.62
C GLY A 35 -23.85 10.47 2.33
N GLY A 36 -23.28 10.67 1.14
CA GLY A 36 -23.86 10.25 -0.15
C GLY A 36 -23.44 8.84 -0.60
N TRP A 37 -24.03 8.25 -1.64
CA TRP A 37 -23.51 7.02 -2.26
C TRP A 37 -22.44 7.37 -3.32
N SER A 38 -21.36 6.59 -3.42
CA SER A 38 -20.37 6.76 -4.47
C SER A 38 -20.93 6.24 -5.79
N GLY A 39 -20.99 7.11 -6.79
CA GLY A 39 -21.33 6.71 -8.14
C GLY A 39 -20.25 5.89 -8.82
N TRP A 40 -20.69 5.09 -9.77
CA TRP A 40 -19.85 4.40 -10.74
C TRP A 40 -19.99 5.10 -12.07
N THR A 41 -18.88 5.23 -12.79
CA THR A 41 -18.88 5.75 -14.15
C THR A 41 -18.89 4.58 -15.13
N PHE A 42 -19.87 4.58 -16.05
CA PHE A 42 -19.99 3.54 -17.08
C PHE A 42 -19.91 4.11 -18.51
N GLU A 43 -19.80 5.42 -18.66
CA GLU A 43 -19.43 6.10 -19.92
C GLU A 43 -18.75 7.43 -19.61
N THR A 44 -17.64 7.75 -20.26
CA THR A 44 -17.07 9.10 -20.25
C THR A 44 -16.61 9.46 -21.65
N MET A 45 -17.07 10.60 -22.12
CA MET A 45 -16.62 11.22 -23.36
C MET A 45 -15.66 12.34 -23.02
N TYR A 46 -14.41 12.17 -23.41
CA TYR A 46 -13.38 13.19 -23.34
C TYR A 46 -13.33 13.98 -24.66
N GLY A 47 -12.93 15.25 -24.58
CA GLY A 47 -12.47 15.96 -25.77
C GLY A 47 -11.23 15.27 -26.34
N ASN A 48 -10.94 15.44 -27.63
CA ASN A 48 -9.82 14.75 -28.30
C ASN A 48 -8.51 14.93 -27.53
N PHE A 49 -8.06 13.86 -26.86
CA PHE A 49 -6.88 13.80 -25.99
C PHE A 49 -6.83 14.85 -24.86
N SER A 50 -7.94 15.52 -24.56
CA SER A 50 -8.05 16.48 -23.46
C SER A 50 -8.29 15.77 -22.13
N ARG A 51 -7.71 16.31 -21.05
CA ARG A 51 -8.01 15.86 -19.67
C ARG A 51 -9.44 16.15 -19.23
N HIS A 52 -10.15 17.03 -19.95
CA HIS A 52 -11.50 17.44 -19.62
C HIS A 52 -12.53 16.54 -20.29
N TRP A 53 -13.45 16.01 -19.48
CA TRP A 53 -14.61 15.28 -19.98
C TRP A 53 -15.73 16.24 -20.36
N ILE A 54 -16.42 15.93 -21.45
CA ILE A 54 -17.55 16.70 -21.99
C ILE A 54 -18.86 16.11 -21.47
N GLU A 55 -18.96 14.78 -21.47
CA GLU A 55 -20.10 14.04 -20.95
C GLU A 55 -19.65 12.84 -20.13
N ARG A 56 -20.41 12.52 -19.09
CA ARG A 56 -20.18 11.37 -18.23
C ARG A 56 -21.51 10.71 -17.87
N LYS A 57 -21.63 9.41 -18.09
CA LYS A 57 -22.74 8.61 -17.59
C LYS A 57 -22.34 7.89 -16.32
N GLU A 58 -23.13 8.09 -15.28
CA GLU A 58 -22.90 7.59 -13.94
C GLU A 58 -24.08 6.70 -13.50
N VAL A 59 -23.80 5.69 -12.70
CA VAL A 59 -24.79 4.88 -12.00
C VAL A 59 -24.57 4.99 -10.49
N GLN A 60 -25.64 5.27 -9.75
CA GLN A 60 -25.60 5.47 -8.31
C GLN A 60 -26.68 4.62 -7.64
N ALA A 61 -26.35 3.94 -6.55
CA ALA A 61 -27.36 3.33 -5.72
C ALA A 61 -28.12 4.42 -4.96
N THR A 62 -29.44 4.51 -5.12
CA THR A 62 -30.28 5.45 -4.36
C THR A 62 -30.92 4.75 -3.16
N ARG A 63 -31.26 3.47 -3.32
CA ARG A 63 -31.77 2.56 -2.29
C ARG A 63 -31.05 1.21 -2.38
N PRO A 64 -31.15 0.32 -1.36
CA PRO A 64 -30.55 -1.01 -1.44
C PRO A 64 -30.98 -1.82 -2.68
N ASP A 65 -32.19 -1.56 -3.16
CA ASP A 65 -32.90 -2.21 -4.26
C ASP A 65 -32.98 -1.35 -5.54
N GLU A 66 -32.38 -0.16 -5.58
CA GLU A 66 -32.51 0.78 -6.72
C GLU A 66 -31.16 1.35 -7.16
N LEU A 67 -30.86 1.27 -8.46
CA LEU A 67 -29.78 2.00 -9.12
C LEU A 67 -30.36 3.05 -10.07
N THR A 68 -29.79 4.25 -10.05
CA THR A 68 -30.17 5.37 -10.91
C THR A 68 -29.05 5.68 -11.89
N PHE A 69 -29.36 5.76 -13.18
CA PHE A 69 -28.43 6.05 -14.26
C PHE A 69 -28.62 7.48 -14.74
N THR A 70 -27.56 8.28 -14.70
CA THR A 70 -27.61 9.71 -15.02
C THR A 70 -26.55 10.09 -16.05
N LEU A 71 -26.88 11.01 -16.95
CA LEU A 71 -25.95 11.71 -17.82
C LEU A 71 -25.61 13.07 -17.22
N ARG A 72 -24.33 13.31 -16.96
CA ARG A 72 -23.77 14.61 -16.59
C ARG A 72 -23.09 15.19 -17.82
N SER A 73 -23.52 16.36 -18.26
CA SER A 73 -22.88 17.09 -19.37
C SER A 73 -22.39 18.45 -18.90
N GLN A 74 -21.25 18.88 -19.43
CA GLN A 74 -20.73 20.22 -19.18
C GLN A 74 -21.67 21.25 -19.84
N SER A 75 -22.14 22.24 -19.07
CA SER A 75 -22.97 23.31 -19.63
C SER A 75 -22.09 24.40 -20.26
N ASN A 76 -22.44 24.85 -21.47
CA ASN A 76 -21.79 25.97 -22.15
C ASN A 76 -22.17 27.36 -21.58
N SER A 77 -23.08 27.42 -20.60
CA SER A 77 -23.49 28.68 -19.97
C SER A 77 -22.38 29.27 -19.09
N TYR A 78 -22.19 30.58 -19.11
CA TYR A 78 -21.24 31.32 -18.24
C TYR A 78 -21.46 30.97 -16.76
N CYS A 79 -20.56 30.15 -16.21
CA CYS A 79 -20.56 29.79 -14.81
C CYS A 79 -19.91 30.90 -13.99
N ARG A 80 -20.53 31.29 -12.87
CA ARG A 80 -19.82 32.10 -11.87
C ARG A 80 -18.60 31.31 -11.36
N ARG A 81 -17.47 32.00 -11.18
CA ARG A 81 -16.23 31.40 -10.65
C ARG A 81 -16.56 30.64 -9.36
N GLY A 82 -16.37 29.32 -9.37
CA GLY A 82 -16.52 28.46 -8.18
C GLY A 82 -17.54 27.33 -8.32
N ASP A 83 -18.57 27.48 -9.16
CA ASP A 83 -19.62 26.47 -9.30
C ASP A 83 -19.36 25.50 -10.45
N SER A 84 -19.53 24.21 -10.17
CA SER A 84 -19.43 23.16 -11.18
C SER A 84 -20.69 23.11 -12.05
N CYS A 85 -20.62 23.65 -13.27
CA CYS A 85 -21.72 23.66 -14.23
C CYS A 85 -21.92 22.34 -14.95
N PHE A 86 -22.54 21.39 -14.26
CA PHE A 86 -22.94 20.13 -14.87
C PHE A 86 -24.45 20.02 -14.91
N LYS A 87 -25.02 19.86 -16.11
CA LYS A 87 -26.42 19.48 -16.25
C LYS A 87 -26.51 17.97 -16.00
N THR A 88 -27.30 17.57 -15.02
CA THR A 88 -27.55 16.14 -14.74
C THR A 88 -28.92 15.75 -15.26
N THR A 89 -28.98 14.74 -16.12
CA THR A 89 -30.19 14.22 -16.74
C THR A 89 -30.38 12.78 -16.33
N LEU A 90 -31.55 12.42 -15.80
CA LEU A 90 -31.90 11.02 -15.53
C LEU A 90 -32.07 10.27 -16.86
N LEU A 91 -31.35 9.17 -17.03
CA LEU A 91 -31.47 8.29 -18.20
C LEU A 91 -32.53 7.22 -17.94
N TYR A 92 -32.34 6.44 -16.89
CA TYR A 92 -33.23 5.36 -16.47
C TYR A 92 -32.91 4.89 -15.05
N LYS A 93 -33.74 4.01 -14.51
CA LYS A 93 -33.57 3.37 -13.20
C LYS A 93 -33.62 1.85 -13.32
N TRP A 94 -32.91 1.16 -12.44
CA TRP A 94 -32.97 -0.28 -12.24
C TRP A 94 -33.50 -0.57 -10.85
N GLU A 95 -34.61 -1.31 -10.77
CA GLU A 95 -35.15 -1.84 -9.51
C GLU A 95 -34.90 -3.35 -9.42
N CYS A 96 -34.26 -3.79 -8.34
CA CYS A 96 -33.96 -5.18 -8.04
C CYS A 96 -35.27 -5.92 -7.72
N LEU A 97 -35.65 -6.91 -8.54
CA LEU A 97 -36.83 -7.74 -8.29
C LEU A 97 -36.46 -9.05 -7.62
N ASP A 98 -35.41 -9.71 -8.12
CA ASP A 98 -34.93 -11.00 -7.62
C ASP A 98 -33.39 -11.06 -7.68
N ALA A 99 -32.76 -11.52 -6.59
CA ALA A 99 -31.32 -11.66 -6.47
C ALA A 99 -30.95 -13.13 -6.46
N ARG A 100 -30.11 -13.53 -7.41
CA ARG A 100 -29.76 -14.91 -7.67
C ARG A 100 -28.28 -15.17 -7.36
N PRO A 101 -27.87 -16.45 -7.20
CA PRO A 101 -26.47 -16.81 -7.04
C PRO A 101 -25.57 -16.23 -8.14
N HIS A 102 -24.27 -16.15 -7.86
CA HIS A 102 -23.25 -15.68 -8.82
C HIS A 102 -23.48 -14.26 -9.35
N HIS A 103 -23.98 -13.36 -8.50
CA HIS A 103 -24.19 -11.95 -8.80
C HIS A 103 -25.18 -11.69 -9.95
N LEU A 104 -26.17 -12.57 -10.13
CA LEU A 104 -27.26 -12.42 -11.10
C LEU A 104 -28.46 -11.72 -10.47
N PHE A 105 -29.13 -10.88 -11.25
CA PHE A 105 -30.26 -10.08 -10.81
C PHE A 105 -31.33 -10.05 -11.90
N VAL A 106 -32.58 -10.24 -11.51
CA VAL A 106 -33.74 -9.85 -12.31
C VAL A 106 -34.07 -8.41 -11.94
N ILE A 107 -34.05 -7.55 -12.93
CA ILE A 107 -34.15 -6.10 -12.76
C ILE A 107 -35.33 -5.59 -13.57
N LYS A 108 -36.08 -4.66 -13.00
CA LYS A 108 -37.03 -3.81 -13.70
C LYS A 108 -36.32 -2.53 -14.12
N GLU A 109 -36.09 -2.38 -15.42
CA GLU A 109 -35.56 -1.15 -16.00
C GLU A 109 -36.70 -0.18 -16.31
N ILE A 110 -36.66 1.01 -15.71
CA ILE A 110 -37.68 2.05 -15.85
C ILE A 110 -37.04 3.23 -16.60
N ARG A 111 -37.49 3.45 -17.83
CA ARG A 111 -37.20 4.64 -18.64
C ARG A 111 -38.42 5.57 -18.63
N SER A 112 -38.28 6.81 -19.11
CA SER A 112 -39.38 7.80 -19.09
C SER A 112 -40.68 7.28 -19.70
N ASN A 113 -40.61 6.44 -20.74
CA ASN A 113 -41.78 5.96 -21.49
C ASN A 113 -41.86 4.44 -21.60
N SER A 114 -41.01 3.67 -20.91
CA SER A 114 -41.00 2.21 -21.03
C SER A 114 -40.52 1.52 -19.76
N ILE A 115 -41.06 0.33 -19.52
CA ILE A 115 -40.61 -0.59 -18.47
C ILE A 115 -40.22 -1.90 -19.15
N THR A 116 -38.98 -2.33 -18.95
CA THR A 116 -38.48 -3.61 -19.47
C THR A 116 -37.92 -4.44 -18.32
N LEU A 117 -37.96 -5.77 -18.46
CA LEU A 117 -37.26 -6.67 -17.54
C LEU A 117 -35.89 -6.98 -18.12
N VAL A 118 -34.88 -6.94 -17.27
CA VAL A 118 -33.48 -7.16 -17.64
C VAL A 118 -32.92 -8.21 -16.69
N CYS A 119 -32.28 -9.25 -17.23
CA CYS A 119 -31.38 -10.07 -16.45
C CYS A 119 -29.99 -9.44 -16.50
N ALA A 120 -29.42 -9.12 -15.34
CA ALA A 120 -28.08 -8.53 -15.26
C ALA A 120 -27.19 -9.30 -14.30
N ARG A 121 -25.92 -9.47 -14.71
CA ARG A 121 -24.84 -9.90 -13.84
C ARG A 121 -23.92 -8.74 -13.52
N LEU A 122 -23.69 -8.52 -12.22
CA LEU A 122 -22.83 -7.44 -11.71
C LEU A 122 -21.63 -8.02 -10.98
N ARG A 123 -20.59 -8.43 -11.70
CA ARG A 123 -19.43 -9.12 -11.10
C ARG A 123 -18.30 -8.14 -10.78
N PRO A 124 -17.85 -8.03 -9.52
CA PRO A 124 -16.66 -7.25 -9.21
C PRO A 124 -15.43 -7.91 -9.83
N LEU A 125 -14.54 -7.11 -10.39
CA LEU A 125 -13.20 -7.54 -10.82
C LEU A 125 -12.18 -7.26 -9.72
N ASP A 126 -10.96 -7.77 -9.90
CA ASP A 126 -9.86 -7.62 -8.94
C ASP A 126 -9.67 -6.14 -8.56
N GLY A 127 -9.59 -5.88 -7.25
CA GLY A 127 -9.44 -4.53 -6.69
C GLY A 127 -10.74 -3.79 -6.35
N ARG A 128 -11.92 -4.42 -6.46
CA ARG A 128 -13.25 -3.85 -6.08
C ARG A 128 -13.66 -2.54 -6.78
N ASN A 129 -12.81 -1.97 -7.63
CA ASN A 129 -13.01 -0.68 -8.28
C ASN A 129 -13.58 -0.78 -9.69
N ILE A 130 -13.76 -2.01 -10.17
CA ILE A 130 -14.25 -2.32 -11.51
C ILE A 130 -15.36 -3.36 -11.37
N ILE A 131 -16.51 -3.13 -11.99
CA ILE A 131 -17.61 -4.09 -12.06
C ILE A 131 -17.81 -4.46 -13.52
N LYS A 132 -17.62 -5.74 -13.87
CA LYS A 132 -18.03 -6.26 -15.16
C LYS A 132 -19.54 -6.45 -15.16
N VAL A 133 -20.22 -5.78 -16.09
CA VAL A 133 -21.67 -5.89 -16.27
C VAL A 133 -21.97 -6.71 -17.52
N SER A 134 -22.92 -7.62 -17.41
CA SER A 134 -23.48 -8.37 -18.55
C SER A 134 -24.97 -8.38 -18.38
N SER A 135 -25.73 -8.13 -19.44
CA SER A 135 -27.18 -8.08 -19.32
C SER A 135 -27.88 -8.47 -20.61
N ALA A 136 -29.11 -8.91 -20.48
CA ALA A 136 -30.01 -9.21 -21.58
C ALA A 136 -31.43 -8.79 -21.20
N GLU A 137 -32.14 -8.19 -22.15
CA GLU A 137 -33.58 -7.97 -22.00
C GLU A 137 -34.29 -9.33 -21.95
N ILE A 138 -35.23 -9.48 -21.02
CA ILE A 138 -36.00 -10.69 -20.82
C ILE A 138 -37.49 -10.38 -20.85
N THR A 139 -38.29 -11.35 -21.25
CA THR A 139 -39.74 -11.36 -21.14
C THR A 139 -40.15 -12.40 -20.10
N TYR A 140 -41.43 -12.43 -19.70
CA TYR A 140 -41.93 -13.48 -18.81
C TYR A 140 -41.68 -14.89 -19.35
N SER A 141 -41.77 -15.09 -20.68
CA SER A 141 -41.48 -16.37 -21.31
C SER A 141 -39.99 -16.74 -21.32
N THR A 142 -39.09 -15.76 -21.23
CA THR A 142 -37.64 -15.97 -21.24
C THR A 142 -36.99 -15.79 -19.88
N MET A 143 -37.76 -15.78 -18.78
CA MET A 143 -37.23 -15.64 -17.42
C MET A 143 -36.22 -16.74 -17.03
N LYS A 144 -36.28 -17.90 -17.71
CA LYS A 144 -35.28 -18.99 -17.59
C LYS A 144 -33.88 -18.57 -18.05
N ILE A 145 -33.75 -17.57 -18.94
CA ILE A 145 -32.46 -17.01 -19.36
C ILE A 145 -31.67 -16.52 -18.14
N CYS A 146 -32.35 -15.99 -17.13
CA CYS A 146 -31.69 -15.51 -15.92
C CYS A 146 -31.27 -16.62 -14.93
N ASN A 147 -31.34 -17.89 -15.36
CA ASN A 147 -30.79 -19.04 -14.62
C ASN A 147 -29.39 -19.44 -15.11
N SER A 148 -28.94 -18.95 -16.27
CA SER A 148 -27.63 -19.29 -16.84
C SER A 148 -26.95 -18.10 -17.51
N ASP A 149 -25.67 -18.25 -17.81
CA ASP A 149 -24.83 -17.14 -18.30
C ASP A 149 -24.74 -17.06 -19.81
N VAL A 150 -25.28 -18.07 -20.47
CA VAL A 150 -24.98 -18.38 -21.87
C VAL A 150 -25.54 -17.30 -22.80
N ASP A 151 -26.68 -16.70 -22.44
CA ASP A 151 -27.39 -15.73 -23.28
C ASP A 151 -27.21 -14.27 -22.81
N LEU A 152 -26.41 -14.04 -21.78
CA LEU A 152 -26.13 -12.67 -21.33
C LEU A 152 -25.16 -12.01 -22.29
N SER A 153 -25.65 -11.00 -23.01
CA SER A 153 -24.77 -10.16 -23.81
C SER A 153 -23.80 -9.43 -22.88
N HIS A 154 -22.51 -9.52 -23.19
CA HIS A 154 -21.52 -8.69 -22.52
C HIS A 154 -21.77 -7.24 -22.96
N HIS A 155 -22.36 -6.43 -22.09
CA HIS A 155 -22.20 -4.99 -22.21
C HIS A 155 -20.72 -4.69 -22.15
N GLY A 156 -20.21 -4.09 -23.22
CA GLY A 156 -18.80 -4.22 -23.60
C GLY A 156 -17.78 -3.78 -22.55
N TRP A 157 -18.16 -2.99 -21.54
CA TRP A 157 -17.19 -2.39 -20.61
C TRP A 157 -17.65 -2.36 -19.17
N PRO A 158 -16.67 -2.41 -18.24
CA PRO A 158 -16.98 -2.40 -16.84
C PRO A 158 -17.37 -1.01 -16.34
N TRP A 159 -18.15 -0.99 -15.27
CA TRP A 159 -18.35 0.20 -14.47
C TRP A 159 -17.12 0.44 -13.60
N ILE A 160 -16.70 1.69 -13.50
CA ILE A 160 -15.51 2.09 -12.74
C ILE A 160 -15.97 2.91 -11.57
N ALA A 161 -15.47 2.62 -10.38
CA ALA A 161 -15.79 3.44 -9.21
C ALA A 161 -15.40 4.90 -9.47
N ALA A 162 -16.15 5.85 -8.90
CA ALA A 162 -15.68 7.24 -8.82
C ALA A 162 -14.25 7.30 -8.21
N PRO A 163 -13.46 8.36 -8.47
CA PRO A 163 -12.08 8.45 -8.03
C PRO A 163 -11.86 7.99 -6.59
N GLN A 164 -11.21 6.84 -6.46
CA GLN A 164 -10.87 6.26 -5.18
C GLN A 164 -9.51 6.81 -4.75
N ARG A 165 -9.39 7.11 -3.45
CA ARG A 165 -8.11 7.42 -2.83
C ARG A 165 -7.29 6.14 -2.56
N THR A 166 -7.46 5.08 -3.34
CA THR A 166 -6.76 3.81 -3.12
C THR A 166 -5.93 3.47 -4.34
N TRP A 167 -4.65 3.21 -4.12
CA TRP A 167 -3.74 2.77 -5.17
C TRP A 167 -4.08 1.34 -5.63
N VAL A 168 -4.11 1.11 -6.96
CA VAL A 168 -4.23 -0.23 -7.54
C VAL A 168 -2.95 -0.47 -8.36
N PRO A 169 -2.14 -1.48 -8.03
CA PRO A 169 -0.92 -1.75 -8.79
C PRO A 169 -1.27 -2.14 -10.23
N CYS A 170 -0.47 -1.67 -11.18
CA CYS A 170 -0.56 -2.15 -12.55
C CYS A 170 -0.12 -3.62 -12.63
N PRO A 171 -0.48 -4.34 -13.70
CA PRO A 171 0.15 -5.62 -14.00
C PRO A 171 1.68 -5.45 -14.11
N LYS A 172 2.46 -6.36 -13.54
CA LYS A 172 3.94 -6.35 -13.62
C LYS A 172 4.39 -6.81 -15.00
N LEU A 173 4.36 -5.91 -15.97
CA LEU A 173 4.74 -6.22 -17.36
C LEU A 173 6.27 -6.16 -17.56
N GLY A 174 6.96 -5.33 -16.77
CA GLY A 174 8.37 -5.00 -16.99
C GLY A 174 8.55 -3.86 -18.00
N GLY A 175 9.71 -3.80 -18.64
CA GLY A 175 10.07 -2.76 -19.60
C GLY A 175 10.08 -3.22 -21.05
N PHE A 176 9.58 -2.36 -21.93
CA PHE A 176 9.47 -2.57 -23.37
C PHE A 176 9.92 -1.33 -24.14
N LEU A 177 10.60 -1.54 -25.26
CA LEU A 177 10.73 -0.50 -26.27
C LEU A 177 9.46 -0.51 -27.12
N PHE A 178 9.04 0.66 -27.60
CA PHE A 178 7.88 0.72 -28.47
C PHE A 178 7.99 1.70 -29.62
N HIS A 179 7.33 1.34 -30.72
CA HIS A 179 6.98 2.24 -31.81
C HIS A 179 5.48 2.52 -31.77
N GLN A 180 5.13 3.79 -31.80
CA GLN A 180 3.74 4.25 -31.78
C GLN A 180 3.25 4.58 -33.18
N PHE A 181 2.02 4.17 -33.49
CA PHE A 181 1.31 4.45 -34.73
C PHE A 181 -0.05 5.06 -34.38
N HIS A 182 -0.42 6.14 -35.07
CA HIS A 182 -1.70 6.81 -34.87
C HIS A 182 -2.70 6.32 -35.94
N ASN A 183 -3.89 5.87 -35.52
CA ASN A 183 -4.99 5.45 -36.42
C ASN A 183 -4.55 4.55 -37.59
N ASN A 184 -3.79 3.48 -37.30
CA ASN A 184 -3.28 2.52 -38.29
C ASN A 184 -2.34 3.13 -39.36
N ALA A 185 -1.68 4.26 -39.09
CA ALA A 185 -0.68 4.80 -40.00
C ALA A 185 0.47 3.80 -40.25
N ASN A 186 0.95 3.71 -41.49
CA ASN A 186 2.06 2.82 -41.86
C ASN A 186 3.43 3.31 -41.34
N LYS A 187 3.53 4.55 -40.85
CA LYS A 187 4.77 5.13 -40.33
C LYS A 187 4.62 5.43 -38.84
N PRO A 188 5.65 5.14 -38.03
CA PRO A 188 5.60 5.46 -36.62
C PRO A 188 5.63 6.98 -36.42
N THR A 189 4.85 7.47 -35.46
CA THR A 189 4.68 8.90 -35.14
C THR A 189 6.02 9.61 -34.90
N CYS A 190 7.02 8.88 -34.41
CA CYS A 190 8.34 9.40 -34.06
C CYS A 190 9.49 8.81 -34.87
N SER A 191 9.25 8.52 -36.16
CA SER A 191 10.26 7.99 -37.08
C SER A 191 11.52 8.85 -37.22
N TYR A 192 11.44 10.16 -37.00
CA TYR A 192 12.59 11.08 -37.08
C TYR A 192 13.47 11.06 -35.82
N ALA A 193 12.93 10.60 -34.70
CA ALA A 193 13.66 10.58 -33.44
C ALA A 193 14.68 9.46 -33.46
N TRP A 194 15.91 9.76 -33.02
CA TRP A 194 16.92 8.73 -32.89
C TRP A 194 16.51 7.69 -31.85
N LYS A 195 16.24 8.13 -30.62
CA LYS A 195 15.90 7.27 -29.49
C LYS A 195 14.53 6.62 -29.70
N THR A 196 14.37 5.37 -29.30
CA THR A 196 13.08 4.67 -29.28
C THR A 196 12.31 5.01 -28.01
N SER A 197 10.98 5.08 -28.09
CA SER A 197 10.14 5.26 -26.91
C SER A 197 10.18 4.02 -26.01
N ARG A 198 9.91 4.18 -24.72
CA ARG A 198 9.97 3.09 -23.73
C ARG A 198 8.74 3.08 -22.85
N MET A 199 8.19 1.91 -22.58
CA MET A 199 7.07 1.69 -21.67
C MET A 199 7.54 0.79 -20.53
N GLU A 200 7.23 1.16 -19.30
CA GLU A 200 7.62 0.44 -18.10
C GLU A 200 6.43 0.32 -17.16
N SER A 201 6.14 -0.90 -16.69
CA SER A 201 5.03 -1.15 -15.78
C SER A 201 5.52 -1.81 -14.51
N GLU A 202 5.36 -1.12 -13.37
CA GLU A 202 5.65 -1.61 -12.02
C GLU A 202 7.06 -2.19 -11.89
N CYS A 203 8.04 -1.47 -12.43
CA CYS A 203 9.47 -1.77 -12.26
C CYS A 203 9.89 -1.67 -10.81
N VAL A 204 9.35 -0.66 -10.12
CA VAL A 204 9.20 -0.64 -8.67
C VAL A 204 7.71 -0.59 -8.38
N THR A 205 7.27 -1.35 -7.39
CA THR A 205 5.84 -1.40 -7.03
C THR A 205 5.34 0.02 -6.74
N THR A 206 4.15 0.33 -7.25
CA THR A 206 3.45 1.63 -7.22
C THR A 206 3.97 2.76 -8.09
N GLU A 207 4.93 2.50 -8.99
CA GLU A 207 5.26 3.48 -10.02
C GLU A 207 4.11 3.66 -11.04
N GLY A 208 3.27 2.62 -11.19
CA GLY A 208 2.22 2.56 -12.20
C GLY A 208 2.80 2.18 -13.57
N LEU A 209 2.23 2.76 -14.62
CA LEU A 209 2.71 2.64 -15.99
C LEU A 209 3.40 3.94 -16.41
N LEU A 210 4.69 3.85 -16.72
CA LEU A 210 5.52 4.95 -17.20
C LEU A 210 5.74 4.79 -18.70
N MET A 211 5.56 5.87 -19.45
CA MET A 211 5.87 5.94 -20.88
C MET A 211 6.84 7.08 -21.12
N PHE A 212 8.00 6.76 -21.68
CA PHE A 212 9.07 7.70 -22.00
C PHE A 212 9.13 7.92 -23.51
N PHE A 213 9.20 9.18 -23.90
CA PHE A 213 9.23 9.63 -25.28
C PHE A 213 10.55 10.33 -25.60
N PRO A 214 11.09 10.17 -26.82
CA PRO A 214 12.36 10.78 -27.22
C PRO A 214 12.35 12.32 -27.13
N THR A 215 11.24 12.91 -27.54
CA THR A 215 11.00 14.35 -27.54
C THR A 215 9.59 14.64 -27.02
N PRO A 216 9.33 15.85 -26.52
CA PRO A 216 7.99 16.28 -26.14
C PRO A 216 6.92 16.10 -27.23
N SER A 217 7.28 16.41 -28.49
CA SER A 217 6.42 16.26 -29.67
C SER A 217 6.01 14.82 -29.97
N CYS A 218 6.68 13.84 -29.36
CA CYS A 218 6.37 12.44 -29.48
C CYS A 218 5.34 11.94 -28.48
N ASN A 219 5.05 12.73 -27.45
CA ASN A 219 4.14 12.36 -26.38
C ASN A 219 2.70 12.75 -26.76
N PRO A 220 1.80 11.80 -27.09
CA PRO A 220 0.42 12.11 -27.44
C PRO A 220 -0.47 12.37 -26.20
N PHE A 221 0.10 12.28 -25.00
CA PHE A 221 -0.59 12.26 -23.72
C PHE A 221 -0.43 13.57 -22.93
N SER A 222 0.59 14.38 -23.24
CA SER A 222 0.87 15.62 -22.50
C SER A 222 0.68 16.85 -23.38
N ASP A 223 -0.26 17.69 -22.99
CA ASP A 223 -0.41 19.06 -23.53
C ASP A 223 0.80 19.95 -23.14
N HIS A 224 1.52 19.58 -22.09
CA HIS A 224 2.58 20.38 -21.47
C HIS A 224 4.00 20.10 -22.01
N LYS A 225 4.11 19.48 -23.19
CA LYS A 225 5.41 19.19 -23.83
C LYS A 225 6.35 18.39 -22.90
N GLU A 226 5.84 17.44 -22.15
CA GLU A 226 6.65 16.57 -21.32
C GLU A 226 7.18 15.37 -22.13
N LYS A 227 8.40 14.93 -21.82
CA LYS A 227 9.00 13.72 -22.44
C LYS A 227 8.52 12.42 -21.82
N PHE A 228 7.65 12.46 -20.81
CA PHE A 228 7.13 11.26 -20.18
C PHE A 228 5.65 11.43 -19.86
N ALA A 229 4.96 10.30 -19.75
CA ALA A 229 3.60 10.20 -19.22
C ALA A 229 3.61 9.14 -18.13
N ARG A 230 2.97 9.46 -17.00
CA ARG A 230 2.77 8.53 -15.89
C ARG A 230 1.28 8.25 -15.77
N PHE A 231 0.93 6.98 -15.69
CA PHE A 231 -0.43 6.53 -15.48
C PHE A 231 -0.54 5.69 -14.22
N GLN A 232 -1.56 5.98 -13.43
CA GLN A 232 -2.04 5.11 -12.38
C GLN A 232 -2.99 4.06 -12.97
N CYS A 233 -2.88 2.82 -12.49
CA CYS A 233 -3.86 1.80 -12.79
C CYS A 233 -5.07 1.92 -11.89
N TRP A 234 -6.25 1.74 -12.49
CA TRP A 234 -7.53 1.68 -11.81
C TRP A 234 -8.02 0.25 -11.63
N GLY A 235 -7.46 -0.65 -12.45
CA GLY A 235 -7.63 -2.08 -12.38
C GLY A 235 -7.41 -2.71 -13.74
N ASN A 236 -7.50 -4.03 -13.78
CA ASN A 236 -7.22 -4.81 -14.97
C ASN A 236 -8.09 -6.06 -15.02
N TRP A 237 -8.26 -6.62 -16.21
CA TRP A 237 -8.87 -7.93 -16.39
C TRP A 237 -8.34 -8.60 -17.64
N THR A 238 -8.55 -9.91 -17.74
CA THR A 238 -8.28 -10.67 -18.95
C THR A 238 -9.58 -11.05 -19.64
N HIS A 239 -9.58 -10.98 -20.96
CA HIS A 239 -10.68 -11.49 -21.78
C HIS A 239 -10.11 -12.11 -23.06
N LYS A 240 -10.44 -13.39 -23.27
CA LYS A 240 -9.88 -14.22 -24.35
C LYS A 240 -8.34 -14.20 -24.29
N LYS A 241 -7.68 -13.80 -25.39
CA LYS A 241 -6.22 -13.73 -25.54
C LYS A 241 -5.64 -12.35 -25.18
N ASN A 242 -6.42 -11.47 -24.56
CA ASN A 242 -5.99 -10.11 -24.25
C ASN A 242 -6.14 -9.78 -22.77
N SER A 243 -5.27 -8.90 -22.29
CA SER A 243 -5.34 -8.22 -21.00
C SER A 243 -5.72 -6.76 -21.23
N PHE A 244 -6.60 -6.23 -20.41
CA PHE A 244 -7.06 -4.85 -20.46
C PHE A 244 -6.71 -4.17 -19.16
N VAL A 245 -6.12 -2.98 -19.26
CA VAL A 245 -5.69 -2.18 -18.10
C VAL A 245 -6.34 -0.82 -18.20
N ILE A 246 -7.05 -0.40 -17.16
CA ILE A 246 -7.65 0.93 -17.07
C ILE A 246 -6.62 1.89 -16.47
N LEU A 247 -6.39 2.99 -17.16
CA LEU A 247 -5.35 3.96 -16.85
C LEU A 247 -5.94 5.36 -16.71
N GLY A 248 -5.44 6.12 -15.74
CA GLY A 248 -5.68 7.56 -15.58
C GLY A 248 -4.37 8.26 -15.24
N TYR A 249 -4.29 9.58 -15.39
CA TYR A 249 -3.17 10.33 -14.81
C TYR A 249 -3.26 10.34 -13.29
N ASP A 250 -2.20 10.79 -12.64
CA ASP A 250 -2.19 11.10 -11.20
C ASP A 250 -3.47 11.91 -10.86
N PHE A 251 -4.34 11.36 -10.01
CA PHE A 251 -5.62 11.94 -9.55
C PHE A 251 -6.75 12.10 -10.56
N ASP A 252 -6.45 12.05 -11.86
CA ASP A 252 -7.48 12.18 -12.87
C ASP A 252 -8.31 10.90 -12.97
N PRO A 253 -9.62 11.00 -13.22
CA PRO A 253 -10.46 9.85 -13.54
C PRO A 253 -9.83 9.00 -14.65
N ALA A 254 -10.10 7.69 -14.60
CA ALA A 254 -9.74 6.78 -15.67
C ALA A 254 -10.11 7.34 -17.05
N HIS A 255 -9.13 7.39 -17.95
CA HIS A 255 -9.26 7.99 -19.27
C HIS A 255 -8.91 6.98 -20.36
N TYR A 256 -7.88 6.17 -20.15
CA TYR A 256 -7.36 5.27 -21.17
C TYR A 256 -7.60 3.81 -20.84
N VAL A 257 -7.66 2.99 -21.88
CA VAL A 257 -7.60 1.53 -21.78
C VAL A 257 -6.44 1.05 -22.61
N LEU A 258 -5.51 0.35 -21.97
CA LEU A 258 -4.44 -0.35 -22.64
C LEU A 258 -4.84 -1.82 -22.83
N LYS A 259 -5.00 -2.22 -24.09
CA LYS A 259 -5.17 -3.62 -24.51
C LYS A 259 -3.81 -4.20 -24.86
N LEU A 260 -3.46 -5.28 -24.19
CA LEU A 260 -2.23 -6.03 -24.36
C LEU A 260 -2.56 -7.47 -24.77
N PRO A 261 -1.72 -8.14 -25.56
CA PRO A 261 -1.83 -9.58 -25.70
C PRO A 261 -1.50 -10.25 -24.38
N ARG A 262 -2.14 -11.39 -24.11
CA ARG A 262 -1.92 -12.17 -22.88
C ARG A 262 -0.47 -12.65 -22.76
N HIS A 263 0.15 -12.96 -23.89
CA HIS A 263 1.56 -13.33 -23.98
C HIS A 263 2.33 -12.14 -24.53
N LEU A 264 3.13 -11.53 -23.66
CA LEU A 264 4.01 -10.42 -24.03
C LEU A 264 5.38 -10.94 -24.49
N PRO A 265 6.13 -10.14 -25.27
CA PRO A 265 7.47 -10.48 -25.72
C PRO A 265 8.38 -10.80 -24.54
N THR A 266 9.06 -11.93 -24.62
CA THR A 266 10.06 -12.34 -23.62
C THR A 266 11.48 -12.00 -24.04
N SER A 267 11.69 -11.78 -25.34
CA SER A 267 12.97 -11.44 -25.96
C SER A 267 12.88 -10.18 -26.85
N GLU A 268 14.03 -9.61 -27.20
CA GLU A 268 14.13 -8.43 -28.08
C GLU A 268 13.66 -8.71 -29.53
N ASN A 269 13.66 -9.98 -29.93
CA ASN A 269 13.31 -10.41 -31.29
C ASN A 269 11.81 -10.67 -31.47
N GLU A 270 11.06 -10.73 -30.37
CA GLU A 270 9.61 -10.90 -30.38
C GLU A 270 8.90 -9.55 -30.42
N ILE A 271 7.94 -9.41 -31.34
CA ILE A 271 7.12 -8.20 -31.47
C ILE A 271 5.69 -8.53 -31.06
N ALA A 272 5.14 -7.72 -30.17
CA ALA A 272 3.73 -7.77 -29.80
C ALA A 272 3.02 -6.46 -30.16
N SER A 273 1.76 -6.56 -30.57
CA SER A 273 0.93 -5.38 -30.82
C SER A 273 0.07 -5.08 -29.59
N ALA A 274 0.13 -3.85 -29.12
CA ALA A 274 -0.75 -3.31 -28.08
C ALA A 274 -1.56 -2.14 -28.62
N THR A 275 -2.68 -1.83 -27.99
CA THR A 275 -3.55 -0.73 -28.41
C THR A 275 -4.01 0.05 -27.19
N MET A 276 -3.74 1.36 -27.18
CA MET A 276 -4.33 2.28 -26.22
C MET A 276 -5.54 2.96 -26.86
N TYR A 277 -6.65 2.89 -26.15
CA TYR A 277 -7.86 3.60 -26.49
C TYR A 277 -8.00 4.82 -25.59
N ASN A 278 -8.42 5.95 -26.15
CA ASN A 278 -8.64 7.21 -25.44
C ASN A 278 -10.00 7.33 -24.75
N ARG A 279 -10.71 6.21 -24.60
CA ARG A 279 -11.97 6.13 -23.87
C ARG A 279 -12.00 4.83 -23.10
N VAL A 280 -12.53 4.89 -21.89
CA VAL A 280 -12.62 3.71 -21.03
C VAL A 280 -13.76 2.77 -21.44
N ASN A 281 -14.74 3.28 -22.20
CA ASN A 281 -15.90 2.50 -22.63
C ASN A 281 -15.95 2.46 -24.16
N LEU A 282 -15.58 1.32 -24.73
CA LEU A 282 -15.44 1.11 -26.16
C LEU A 282 -16.55 0.20 -26.67
N LYS A 283 -17.49 0.63 -27.49
CA LYS A 283 -18.26 -0.36 -28.27
C LYS A 283 -17.33 -1.03 -29.30
N ILE A 284 -16.48 -1.97 -28.85
CA ILE A 284 -15.66 -2.80 -29.71
C ILE A 284 -16.62 -3.80 -30.31
N SER A 285 -16.76 -3.79 -31.63
CA SER A 285 -17.50 -4.82 -32.35
C SER A 285 -16.90 -6.20 -32.08
N SER A 286 -17.65 -7.27 -32.36
CA SER A 286 -17.22 -8.65 -32.10
C SER A 286 -15.88 -9.02 -32.77
N ASP A 287 -15.51 -8.30 -33.82
CA ASP A 287 -14.26 -8.39 -34.59
C ASP A 287 -13.08 -7.56 -34.02
N GLY A 288 -13.29 -6.77 -32.96
CA GLY A 288 -12.23 -5.99 -32.34
C GLY A 288 -12.08 -4.56 -32.87
N GLN A 289 -12.91 -4.10 -33.82
CA GLN A 289 -12.79 -2.77 -34.41
C GLN A 289 -13.44 -1.67 -33.56
N TRP A 290 -12.86 -0.48 -33.60
CA TRP A 290 -13.31 0.71 -32.87
C TRP A 290 -13.18 1.95 -33.76
N ASN A 291 -14.25 2.76 -33.81
CA ASN A 291 -14.33 3.94 -34.69
C ASN A 291 -13.74 5.23 -34.08
N GLY A 292 -13.21 5.18 -32.85
CA GLY A 292 -12.54 6.33 -32.23
C GLY A 292 -11.03 6.31 -32.44
N SER A 293 -10.34 7.39 -32.05
CA SER A 293 -8.89 7.45 -32.19
C SER A 293 -8.20 6.42 -31.29
N THR A 294 -7.23 5.72 -31.88
CA THR A 294 -6.44 4.71 -31.19
C THR A 294 -4.96 4.97 -31.40
N LEU A 295 -4.18 4.59 -30.40
CA LEU A 295 -2.74 4.53 -30.49
C LEU A 295 -2.34 3.06 -30.50
N GLN A 296 -1.71 2.63 -31.58
CA GLN A 296 -1.15 1.29 -31.68
C GLN A 296 0.32 1.33 -31.30
N PHE A 297 0.76 0.29 -30.59
CA PHE A 297 2.14 0.12 -30.19
C PHE A 297 2.66 -1.21 -30.70
N GLN A 298 3.83 -1.20 -31.31
CA GLN A 298 4.64 -2.40 -31.49
C GLN A 298 5.64 -2.44 -30.35
N LEU A 299 5.55 -3.47 -29.52
CA LEU A 299 6.34 -3.66 -28.31
C LEU A 299 7.42 -4.71 -28.57
N THR A 300 8.65 -4.42 -28.14
CA THR A 300 9.75 -5.39 -28.01
C THR A 300 10.30 -5.35 -26.59
N ARG A 301 10.79 -6.49 -26.08
CA ARG A 301 11.37 -6.52 -24.73
C ARG A 301 12.60 -5.61 -24.68
N SER A 302 12.70 -4.76 -23.66
CA SER A 302 13.93 -3.99 -23.45
C SER A 302 15.03 -4.86 -22.85
N GLN A 303 16.29 -4.54 -23.18
CA GLN A 303 17.46 -5.08 -22.48
C GLN A 303 17.37 -4.79 -20.98
N SER A 304 17.82 -5.76 -20.18
CA SER A 304 17.93 -5.64 -18.73
C SER A 304 19.35 -5.28 -18.32
N GLY A 305 19.47 -4.59 -17.18
CA GLY A 305 20.73 -4.26 -16.55
C GLY A 305 21.13 -2.80 -16.63
N THR A 306 22.30 -2.49 -16.09
CA THR A 306 22.80 -1.11 -15.93
C THR A 306 23.56 -0.59 -17.14
N CYS A 307 24.24 -1.48 -17.88
CA CYS A 307 24.87 -1.17 -19.16
C CYS A 307 24.11 -1.81 -20.31
N ILE A 308 23.21 -1.04 -20.91
CA ILE A 308 22.41 -1.49 -22.06
C ILE A 308 22.53 -0.49 -23.21
N ASP A 309 22.20 -0.96 -24.41
CA ASP A 309 21.89 -0.08 -25.52
C ASP A 309 20.39 0.22 -25.47
N GLU A 310 20.04 1.50 -25.28
CA GLU A 310 18.65 1.96 -25.25
C GLU A 310 18.04 2.05 -26.66
N ASN A 311 18.79 1.67 -27.71
CA ASN A 311 18.37 1.77 -29.10
C ASN A 311 18.93 0.64 -29.95
N ILE A 312 18.07 0.04 -30.78
CA ILE A 312 18.40 -1.02 -31.74
C ILE A 312 19.40 -0.51 -32.81
N GLY A 313 19.48 0.82 -33.03
CA GLY A 313 20.40 1.42 -34.00
C GLY A 313 21.86 1.57 -33.54
N CYS A 314 22.24 1.12 -32.35
CA CYS A 314 23.57 1.39 -31.78
C CYS A 314 24.73 0.80 -32.58
N ASP A 315 24.56 -0.34 -33.25
CA ASP A 315 25.57 -0.91 -34.15
C ASP A 315 25.97 0.07 -35.27
N LYS A 316 24.99 0.83 -35.80
CA LYS A 316 25.23 1.83 -36.84
C LYS A 316 25.99 3.04 -36.31
N VAL A 317 25.86 3.37 -35.02
CA VAL A 317 26.63 4.44 -34.37
C VAL A 317 28.10 4.05 -34.29
N VAL A 318 28.37 2.82 -33.88
CA VAL A 318 29.73 2.25 -33.80
C VAL A 318 30.36 2.19 -35.18
N ALA A 319 29.66 1.62 -36.17
CA ALA A 319 30.14 1.52 -37.54
C ALA A 319 30.49 2.89 -38.16
N ARG A 320 29.76 3.95 -37.76
CA ARG A 320 30.00 5.33 -38.22
C ARG A 320 30.97 6.12 -37.33
N LYS A 321 31.61 5.49 -36.34
CA LYS A 321 32.53 6.11 -35.37
C LYS A 321 31.92 7.30 -34.62
N LYS A 322 30.62 7.25 -34.31
CA LYS A 322 29.87 8.36 -33.66
C LYS A 322 29.77 8.24 -32.13
N CYS A 323 30.49 7.31 -31.51
CA CYS A 323 30.47 7.09 -30.06
C CYS A 323 30.98 8.28 -29.23
N HIS A 324 31.78 9.18 -29.82
CA HIS A 324 32.22 10.41 -29.14
C HIS A 324 31.12 11.49 -29.05
N HIS A 325 30.09 11.40 -29.89
CA HIS A 325 29.06 12.42 -29.95
C HIS A 325 28.06 12.23 -28.80
N ARG A 326 27.92 13.24 -27.94
CA ARG A 326 27.12 13.21 -26.69
C ARG A 326 25.70 12.64 -26.88
N LYS A 327 25.05 12.99 -28.01
CA LYS A 327 23.70 12.50 -28.39
C LYS A 327 23.58 10.97 -28.46
N TYR A 328 24.63 10.25 -28.85
CA TYR A 328 24.60 8.80 -29.03
C TYR A 328 25.29 8.08 -27.87
N LYS A 329 26.37 8.68 -27.34
CA LYS A 329 27.19 8.15 -26.26
C LYS A 329 26.37 7.66 -25.06
N SER A 330 25.38 8.46 -24.63
CA SER A 330 24.58 8.16 -23.43
C SER A 330 23.61 6.99 -23.60
N TYR A 331 23.21 6.68 -24.85
CA TYR A 331 22.18 5.67 -25.14
C TYR A 331 22.74 4.39 -25.75
N CYS A 332 23.98 4.41 -26.23
CA CYS A 332 24.65 3.27 -26.82
C CYS A 332 25.83 2.82 -25.94
N LYS A 333 25.62 2.75 -24.62
CA LYS A 333 26.69 2.52 -23.65
C LYS A 333 27.40 1.20 -23.89
N LYS A 334 26.64 0.14 -24.19
CA LYS A 334 27.20 -1.19 -24.41
C LYS A 334 27.94 -1.26 -25.74
N SER A 335 27.30 -0.87 -26.83
CA SER A 335 27.91 -0.82 -28.17
C SER A 335 29.16 0.07 -28.23
N CYS A 336 29.18 1.19 -27.51
CA CYS A 336 30.33 2.10 -27.47
C CYS A 336 31.41 1.71 -26.45
N ASN A 337 31.32 0.53 -25.84
CA ASN A 337 32.25 0.04 -24.81
C ASN A 337 32.41 0.98 -23.59
N LEU A 338 31.29 1.56 -23.15
CA LEU A 338 31.21 2.50 -22.03
C LEU A 338 30.59 1.86 -20.78
N CYS A 339 30.50 0.54 -20.72
CA CYS A 339 29.96 -0.17 -19.56
C CYS A 339 30.77 0.04 -18.29
N HIS A 340 32.06 0.35 -18.41
CA HIS A 340 32.91 0.73 -17.27
C HIS A 340 32.45 2.03 -16.59
N LEU A 341 31.60 2.83 -17.25
CA LEU A 341 30.99 4.05 -16.69
C LEU A 341 29.57 3.82 -16.18
N ALA A 342 28.98 2.65 -16.45
CA ALA A 342 27.66 2.31 -15.92
C ALA A 342 27.82 1.82 -14.47
N PRO A 343 26.85 2.11 -13.58
CA PRO A 343 26.83 1.48 -12.26
C PRO A 343 26.92 -0.04 -12.40
N SER A 344 27.71 -0.72 -11.58
CA SER A 344 27.75 -2.19 -11.65
C SER A 344 26.40 -2.78 -11.20
N GLU A 345 26.11 -4.05 -11.50
CA GLU A 345 25.06 -4.78 -10.77
C GLU A 345 25.61 -5.37 -9.45
N GLU A 346 26.93 -5.46 -9.35
CA GLU A 346 27.62 -5.93 -8.15
C GLU A 346 27.58 -4.89 -7.03
N PRO A 347 27.56 -5.30 -5.76
CA PRO A 347 27.60 -4.36 -4.65
C PRO A 347 28.93 -3.61 -4.58
N GLU A 348 28.85 -2.32 -4.28
CA GLU A 348 30.00 -1.42 -4.12
C GLU A 348 30.16 -0.95 -2.65
N CYS A 349 29.24 -1.36 -1.77
CA CYS A 349 29.30 -1.10 -0.35
C CYS A 349 28.68 -2.20 0.50
N GLU A 350 29.05 -2.21 1.79
CA GLU A 350 28.52 -3.14 2.77
C GLU A 350 27.68 -2.41 3.83
N ILE A 351 26.44 -2.84 4.00
CA ILE A 351 25.55 -2.36 5.04
C ILE A 351 26.06 -2.88 6.40
N PRO A 352 26.20 -2.03 7.43
CA PRO A 352 26.73 -2.42 8.74
C PRO A 352 25.96 -3.58 9.39
N GLU A 353 26.69 -4.48 10.06
CA GLU A 353 26.13 -5.71 10.64
C GLU A 353 24.98 -5.46 11.61
N TYR A 354 25.07 -4.41 12.42
CA TYR A 354 24.04 -4.08 13.40
C TYR A 354 22.69 -3.68 12.78
N LEU A 355 22.65 -3.34 11.48
CA LEU A 355 21.41 -3.06 10.73
C LEU A 355 20.85 -4.28 10.01
N ARG A 356 21.65 -5.35 9.87
CA ARG A 356 21.26 -6.55 9.13
C ARG A 356 20.21 -7.34 9.92
N GLY A 357 19.33 -8.02 9.20
CA GLY A 357 18.27 -8.84 9.77
C GLY A 357 16.99 -8.83 8.93
N SER A 358 15.99 -9.57 9.40
CA SER A 358 14.63 -9.52 8.86
C SER A 358 13.79 -8.60 9.73
N TRP A 359 13.20 -7.61 9.09
CA TRP A 359 12.39 -6.58 9.71
C TRP A 359 11.01 -6.56 9.10
N THR A 360 10.05 -6.07 9.87
CA THR A 360 8.67 -5.91 9.48
C THR A 360 8.33 -4.44 9.56
N TRP A 361 7.82 -3.94 8.45
CA TRP A 361 7.34 -2.60 8.30
C TRP A 361 5.81 -2.63 8.29
N TYR A 362 5.20 -1.82 9.15
CA TYR A 362 3.75 -1.70 9.23
C TYR A 362 3.27 -0.31 8.84
N GLU A 363 2.20 -0.27 8.05
CA GLU A 363 1.42 0.91 7.73
C GLU A 363 -0.06 0.66 7.96
N SER A 364 -0.86 1.74 7.96
CA SER A 364 -2.31 1.67 8.25
C SER A 364 -3.07 0.70 7.34
N ASN A 365 -2.57 0.43 6.14
CA ASN A 365 -3.25 -0.43 5.15
C ASN A 365 -2.39 -1.55 4.57
N PHE A 366 -1.12 -1.70 4.96
CA PHE A 366 -0.28 -2.79 4.50
C PHE A 366 0.86 -3.09 5.49
N TYR A 367 1.49 -4.25 5.32
CA TYR A 367 2.76 -4.56 5.95
C TYR A 367 3.72 -5.12 4.91
N ASP A 368 5.01 -4.88 5.12
CA ASP A 368 6.08 -5.36 4.27
C ASP A 368 7.16 -6.05 5.11
N ASN A 369 7.80 -7.07 4.53
CA ASN A 369 8.98 -7.70 5.11
C ASN A 369 10.21 -7.10 4.43
N VAL A 370 11.10 -6.54 5.24
CA VAL A 370 12.31 -5.85 4.81
C VAL A 370 13.49 -6.67 5.30
N GLN A 371 14.21 -7.32 4.38
CA GLN A 371 15.45 -8.02 4.70
C GLN A 371 16.63 -7.12 4.39
N ILE A 372 17.40 -6.78 5.42
CA ILE A 372 18.65 -6.04 5.29
C ILE A 372 19.79 -7.06 5.38
N ARG A 373 20.52 -7.24 4.29
CA ARG A 373 21.66 -8.16 4.19
C ARG A 373 22.96 -7.39 4.11
N ARG A 374 24.08 -8.10 3.95
CA ARG A 374 25.42 -7.48 3.85
C ARG A 374 25.49 -6.42 2.75
N ASN A 375 24.93 -6.69 1.58
CA ASN A 375 25.17 -5.91 0.36
C ASN A 375 23.88 -5.45 -0.34
N GLU A 376 22.73 -5.77 0.24
CA GLU A 376 21.43 -5.58 -0.39
C GLU A 376 20.32 -5.35 0.64
N VAL A 377 19.29 -4.64 0.21
CA VAL A 377 18.03 -4.51 0.93
C VAL A 377 16.93 -5.09 0.04
N ILE A 378 16.17 -6.02 0.59
CA ILE A 378 15.06 -6.68 -0.11
C ILE A 378 13.78 -6.27 0.58
N PHE A 379 12.88 -5.68 -0.19
CA PHE A 379 11.51 -5.43 0.21
C PHE A 379 10.60 -6.42 -0.51
N ARG A 380 9.60 -6.99 0.16
CA ARG A 380 8.62 -7.87 -0.52
C ARG A 380 7.86 -7.09 -1.59
N LEU A 381 7.56 -5.82 -1.33
CA LEU A 381 6.86 -4.96 -2.28
C LEU A 381 7.82 -4.33 -3.31
N PHE A 382 8.93 -3.72 -2.91
CA PHE A 382 9.79 -2.95 -3.83
C PHE A 382 10.77 -3.80 -4.65
N GLY A 383 10.96 -5.06 -4.25
CA GLY A 383 11.97 -5.93 -4.84
C GLY A 383 13.33 -5.74 -4.18
N LYS A 384 14.37 -6.13 -4.91
CA LYS A 384 15.75 -6.20 -4.41
C LYS A 384 16.56 -5.00 -4.87
N PHE A 385 17.29 -4.42 -3.92
CA PHE A 385 18.17 -3.27 -4.13
C PHE A 385 19.59 -3.60 -3.66
N VAL A 386 20.57 -3.28 -4.50
CA VAL A 386 22.00 -3.51 -4.24
C VAL A 386 22.66 -2.21 -3.78
N CYS A 387 23.53 -2.30 -2.76
CA CYS A 387 24.26 -1.17 -2.20
C CYS A 387 25.29 -0.62 -3.19
N LYS A 388 25.24 0.70 -3.44
CA LYS A 388 26.16 1.41 -4.33
C LYS A 388 27.10 2.35 -3.61
N SER A 389 26.59 3.15 -2.69
CA SER A 389 27.46 3.98 -1.86
C SER A 389 26.83 4.23 -0.49
N ILE A 390 27.68 4.58 0.47
CA ILE A 390 27.29 4.92 1.83
C ILE A 390 27.82 6.31 2.13
N ASN A 391 26.96 7.16 2.68
CA ASN A 391 27.37 8.37 3.37
C ASN A 391 27.30 8.08 4.88
N GLU A 392 28.45 7.82 5.48
CA GLU A 392 28.54 7.40 6.88
C GLU A 392 28.09 8.50 7.85
N GLU A 393 28.42 9.76 7.56
CA GLU A 393 28.05 10.92 8.38
C GLU A 393 26.52 11.05 8.51
N LYS A 394 25.83 10.92 7.37
CA LYS A 394 24.36 11.02 7.32
C LYS A 394 23.66 9.69 7.58
N ARG A 395 24.39 8.57 7.63
CA ARG A 395 23.86 7.20 7.67
C ARG A 395 22.87 6.93 6.53
N SER A 396 23.23 7.40 5.35
CA SER A 396 22.43 7.24 4.13
C SER A 396 23.08 6.24 3.17
N PHE A 397 22.26 5.41 2.54
CA PHE A 397 22.66 4.34 1.62
C PHE A 397 22.05 4.62 0.26
N LEU A 398 22.89 4.75 -0.76
CA LEU A 398 22.43 4.78 -2.14
C LEU A 398 22.31 3.33 -2.62
N LEU A 399 21.13 2.95 -3.08
CA LEU A 399 20.85 1.61 -3.58
C LEU A 399 20.29 1.66 -5.00
N ILE A 400 20.50 0.58 -5.75
CA ILE A 400 20.00 0.43 -7.12
C ILE A 400 19.15 -0.85 -7.27
N THR A 401 18.05 -0.81 -8.01
CA THR A 401 17.29 -2.03 -8.31
C THR A 401 18.04 -2.94 -9.27
N THR A 402 17.91 -4.24 -9.04
CA THR A 402 18.32 -5.27 -10.00
C THR A 402 17.07 -5.94 -10.56
N SER A 403 16.78 -5.74 -11.84
CA SER A 403 15.65 -6.41 -12.50
C SER A 403 16.04 -7.01 -13.84
N ARG A 404 15.54 -8.23 -14.08
CA ARG A 404 15.71 -8.96 -15.34
C ARG A 404 14.51 -8.83 -16.29
N ASN A 405 13.54 -7.99 -15.92
CA ASN A 405 12.29 -7.85 -16.67
C ASN A 405 12.31 -6.69 -17.69
N GLY A 406 13.47 -6.27 -18.16
CA GLY A 406 13.63 -5.16 -19.10
C GLY A 406 13.37 -3.78 -18.49
N CYS A 407 13.12 -3.67 -17.19
CA CYS A 407 13.06 -2.39 -16.50
C CYS A 407 14.44 -1.73 -16.40
N LEU A 408 14.47 -0.40 -16.53
CA LEU A 408 15.65 0.37 -16.14
C LEU A 408 15.89 0.26 -14.63
N PRO A 409 17.15 0.18 -14.20
CA PRO A 409 17.49 0.28 -12.78
C PRO A 409 16.98 1.59 -12.17
N ARG A 410 16.41 1.50 -10.97
CA ARG A 410 15.99 2.65 -10.16
C ARG A 410 17.01 2.88 -9.06
N LEU A 411 17.38 4.13 -8.86
CA LEU A 411 18.15 4.55 -7.70
C LEU A 411 17.20 5.03 -6.61
N ILE A 412 17.46 4.60 -5.38
CA ILE A 412 16.81 5.09 -4.17
C ILE A 412 17.87 5.41 -3.12
N CYS A 413 17.56 6.35 -2.25
CA CYS A 413 18.33 6.58 -1.05
C CYS A 413 17.56 6.09 0.17
N LEU A 414 18.22 5.31 1.02
CA LEU A 414 17.70 4.94 2.33
C LEU A 414 18.43 5.72 3.41
N ASN A 415 17.72 6.19 4.43
CA ASN A 415 18.34 6.64 5.67
C ASN A 415 17.93 5.69 6.79
N ILE A 416 18.90 4.98 7.37
CA ILE A 416 18.62 3.96 8.37
C ILE A 416 19.29 4.34 9.69
N LYS A 417 18.48 4.44 10.75
CA LYS A 417 18.97 4.70 12.11
C LYS A 417 18.52 3.57 13.03
N LYS A 418 19.47 2.92 13.69
CA LYS A 418 19.18 2.01 14.81
C LYS A 418 18.92 2.84 16.07
N LEU A 419 17.78 2.62 16.71
CA LEU A 419 17.46 3.24 18.00
C LEU A 419 17.98 2.39 19.15
N ASP A 420 17.72 1.08 19.09
CA ASP A 420 18.12 0.08 20.08
C ASP A 420 18.32 -1.29 19.37
N TYR A 421 18.65 -2.35 20.10
CA TYR A 421 18.86 -3.70 19.56
C TYR A 421 17.72 -4.21 18.68
N GLU A 422 16.49 -3.74 18.92
CA GLU A 422 15.27 -4.30 18.33
C GLU A 422 14.40 -3.32 17.51
N VAL A 423 14.89 -2.13 17.17
CA VAL A 423 14.11 -1.17 16.36
C VAL A 423 15.01 -0.41 15.40
N LEU A 424 14.64 -0.43 14.10
CA LEU A 424 15.21 0.48 13.11
C LEU A 424 14.19 1.55 12.70
N LEU A 425 14.73 2.73 12.42
CA LEU A 425 14.05 3.80 11.74
C LEU A 425 14.54 3.84 10.29
N LEU A 426 13.63 3.95 9.33
CA LEU A 426 13.91 3.96 7.91
C LEU A 426 13.25 5.17 7.24
N LYS A 427 14.00 5.94 6.43
CA LYS A 427 13.43 6.81 5.40
C LYS A 427 13.77 6.27 4.02
N ILE A 428 12.86 6.43 3.08
CA ILE A 428 13.04 6.03 1.69
C ILE A 428 12.78 7.25 0.81
N SER A 429 13.76 7.63 -0.01
CA SER A 429 13.60 8.72 -0.98
C SER A 429 12.90 8.23 -2.26
N HIS A 430 12.42 9.17 -3.08
CA HIS A 430 11.78 8.85 -4.35
C HIS A 430 12.72 8.10 -5.30
N THR A 431 12.16 7.16 -6.08
CA THR A 431 12.90 6.49 -7.15
C THR A 431 13.29 7.46 -8.25
N THR A 432 14.55 7.37 -8.72
CA THR A 432 15.00 8.08 -9.92
C THR A 432 15.67 7.16 -10.92
N LEU A 433 15.67 7.61 -12.17
CA LEU A 433 16.34 6.99 -13.31
C LEU A 433 17.67 7.63 -13.66
N ASP A 434 18.00 8.76 -13.03
CA ASP A 434 19.17 9.57 -13.37
C ASP A 434 20.38 9.19 -12.51
N PRO A 435 21.36 8.42 -13.04
CA PRO A 435 22.55 8.05 -12.30
C PRO A 435 23.51 9.22 -12.07
N ASP A 436 23.37 10.32 -12.80
CA ASP A 436 24.24 11.50 -12.66
C ASP A 436 23.72 12.49 -11.61
N SER A 437 22.58 12.21 -10.98
CA SER A 437 22.04 13.03 -9.89
C SER A 437 22.96 12.98 -8.67
N SER A 438 23.21 14.13 -8.04
CA SER A 438 24.05 14.21 -6.84
C SER A 438 23.45 13.42 -5.68
N PHE A 439 24.29 12.94 -4.76
CA PHE A 439 23.85 12.19 -3.59
C PHE A 439 22.83 12.98 -2.76
N GLU A 440 23.02 14.30 -2.61
CA GLU A 440 22.07 15.18 -1.89
C GLU A 440 20.69 15.20 -2.55
N ARG A 441 20.65 15.22 -3.88
CA ARG A 441 19.39 15.22 -4.64
C ARG A 441 18.72 13.85 -4.60
N LEU A 442 19.50 12.78 -4.63
CA LEU A 442 19.04 11.40 -4.50
C LEU A 442 18.47 11.12 -3.10
N CYS A 443 19.04 11.73 -2.07
CA CYS A 443 18.63 11.64 -0.68
C CYS A 443 17.70 12.78 -0.24
N ASP A 444 16.91 13.31 -1.15
CA ASP A 444 15.81 14.23 -0.85
C ASP A 444 14.56 13.43 -0.47
N PHE A 445 14.27 13.39 0.83
CA PHE A 445 13.19 12.60 1.40
C PHE A 445 11.88 13.40 1.41
N ARG A 446 10.93 12.95 0.60
CA ARG A 446 9.60 13.58 0.45
C ARG A 446 8.52 12.52 0.48
N GLU A 447 7.34 12.88 0.94
CA GLU A 447 6.17 11.99 0.88
C GLU A 447 5.81 11.61 -0.56
N ASP A 448 5.17 10.45 -0.76
CA ASP A 448 4.53 10.17 -2.04
C ASP A 448 3.42 11.17 -2.32
N ARG A 449 3.16 11.31 -3.62
CA ARG A 449 1.92 11.93 -4.05
C ARG A 449 0.76 11.07 -3.53
N GLN A 450 -0.33 11.73 -3.16
CA GLN A 450 -1.60 11.05 -2.95
C GLN A 450 -1.97 10.23 -4.22
N PRO A 451 -2.82 9.19 -4.12
CA PRO A 451 -3.35 8.60 -2.90
C PRO A 451 -2.35 7.75 -2.11
N ILE A 452 -1.13 7.57 -2.61
CA ILE A 452 -0.09 6.77 -1.93
C ILE A 452 0.35 7.50 -0.65
N GLY A 453 0.60 8.81 -0.70
CA GLY A 453 0.92 9.60 0.51
C GLY A 453 2.23 9.15 1.18
N SER A 454 2.26 8.97 2.51
CA SER A 454 3.48 8.47 3.16
C SER A 454 3.64 6.95 3.10
N THR A 455 2.84 6.24 2.30
CA THR A 455 2.80 4.78 2.26
C THR A 455 4.15 4.20 1.87
N ILE A 456 4.92 4.84 0.98
CA ILE A 456 6.12 4.20 0.39
C ILE A 456 7.37 5.02 0.61
N HIS A 457 7.44 6.19 0.00
CA HIS A 457 8.46 7.17 0.26
C HIS A 457 7.99 8.04 1.42
N SER A 458 8.94 8.52 2.22
CA SER A 458 8.59 9.37 3.35
C SER A 458 9.65 10.41 3.63
N SER A 459 9.19 11.60 3.98
CA SER A 459 10.02 12.63 4.61
C SER A 459 10.30 12.30 6.07
N GLY A 460 9.37 11.60 6.73
CA GLY A 460 9.48 11.07 8.09
C GLY A 460 10.16 9.70 8.18
N TYR A 461 10.61 9.33 9.39
CA TYR A 461 11.11 7.98 9.67
C TYR A 461 9.94 7.01 9.88
N LYS A 462 10.01 5.87 9.20
CA LYS A 462 9.16 4.69 9.40
C LYS A 462 9.83 3.72 10.34
N ILE A 463 9.03 2.94 11.05
CA ILE A 463 9.53 2.00 12.05
C ILE A 463 9.57 0.60 11.46
N LEU A 464 10.69 -0.07 11.71
CA LEU A 464 10.94 -1.45 11.37
C LEU A 464 11.13 -2.25 12.67
N LEU A 465 10.32 -3.29 12.84
CA LEU A 465 10.37 -4.22 13.98
C LEU A 465 10.91 -5.57 13.50
N PRO A 466 11.85 -6.23 14.19
CA PRO A 466 12.36 -7.53 13.77
C PRO A 466 11.25 -8.58 13.68
N GLU A 467 11.36 -9.46 12.69
CA GLU A 467 10.34 -10.48 12.38
C GLU A 467 10.22 -11.54 13.49
N ASN A 468 11.33 -11.88 14.15
CA ASN A 468 11.40 -12.92 15.18
C ASN A 468 11.58 -12.33 16.58
N LYS A 469 10.60 -11.59 17.09
CA LYS A 469 10.68 -11.01 18.45
C LYS A 469 10.28 -11.99 19.55
N GLY A 470 11.09 -11.99 20.62
CA GLY A 470 10.60 -12.26 21.97
C GLY A 470 9.68 -11.10 22.40
N TRP A 471 8.53 -11.42 22.99
CA TRP A 471 7.54 -10.41 23.32
C TRP A 471 8.06 -9.46 24.40
N PHE A 472 7.78 -8.16 24.27
CA PHE A 472 8.04 -7.22 25.34
C PHE A 472 7.10 -7.52 26.50
N ASN A 473 7.64 -7.57 27.72
CA ASN A 473 6.85 -7.82 28.92
C ASN A 473 6.17 -6.56 29.46
N ASN A 474 6.37 -5.38 28.85
CA ASN A 474 5.78 -4.12 29.33
C ASN A 474 5.56 -3.09 28.20
N CYS A 475 4.74 -2.07 28.49
CA CYS A 475 4.46 -0.94 27.60
C CYS A 475 5.19 0.35 28.03
N GLY A 476 6.14 0.25 28.97
CA GLY A 476 6.88 1.36 29.54
C GLY A 476 6.12 2.26 30.53
N LEU A 477 4.85 1.97 30.82
CA LEU A 477 4.05 2.74 31.78
C LEU A 477 4.31 2.25 33.21
N ASP A 478 4.44 0.92 33.38
CA ASP A 478 4.65 0.24 34.66
C ASP A 478 3.69 0.73 35.75
N GLY A 479 2.39 0.68 35.45
CA GLY A 479 1.36 1.17 36.36
C GLY A 479 0.01 1.45 35.70
N SER A 480 -0.91 1.99 36.50
CA SER A 480 -2.17 2.56 36.04
C SER A 480 -2.18 4.07 36.32
N ILE A 481 -2.62 4.86 35.35
CA ILE A 481 -2.68 6.32 35.47
C ILE A 481 -4.05 6.82 35.02
N SER A 482 -4.64 7.73 35.80
CA SER A 482 -5.84 8.47 35.39
C SER A 482 -5.45 9.51 34.33
N ALA A 483 -6.21 9.58 33.24
CA ALA A 483 -5.86 10.42 32.12
C ALA A 483 -7.07 11.05 31.43
N ASN A 484 -6.84 12.22 30.85
CA ASN A 484 -7.81 12.95 30.05
C ASN A 484 -7.60 12.61 28.58
N PHE A 485 -8.59 11.97 27.96
CA PHE A 485 -8.60 11.56 26.56
C PHE A 485 -9.28 12.63 25.71
N ASN A 486 -8.53 13.28 24.84
CA ASN A 486 -9.06 14.17 23.81
C ASN A 486 -9.19 13.39 22.50
N LEU A 487 -10.43 13.17 22.05
CA LEU A 487 -10.71 12.46 20.81
C LEU A 487 -10.80 13.45 19.64
N ALA A 488 -9.98 13.24 18.60
CA ALA A 488 -9.93 14.15 17.44
C ALA A 488 -11.28 14.29 16.73
N LYS A 489 -12.12 13.24 16.78
CA LYS A 489 -13.46 13.24 16.19
C LYS A 489 -14.47 13.79 17.19
N GLY A 490 -14.71 15.09 17.13
CA GLY A 490 -15.75 15.78 17.92
C GLY A 490 -15.21 16.69 19.03
N GLY A 491 -13.89 16.74 19.24
CA GLY A 491 -13.27 17.62 20.25
C GLY A 491 -13.71 17.29 21.67
N VAL A 492 -14.17 16.05 21.91
CA VAL A 492 -14.68 15.62 23.21
C VAL A 492 -13.51 15.20 24.09
N THR A 493 -13.46 15.76 25.28
CA THR A 493 -12.56 15.34 26.36
C THR A 493 -13.30 14.36 27.26
N CYS A 494 -12.68 13.22 27.55
CA CYS A 494 -13.23 12.21 28.44
C CYS A 494 -12.21 11.80 29.50
N ASP A 495 -12.67 11.59 30.73
CA ASP A 495 -11.85 10.98 31.77
C ASP A 495 -11.73 9.47 31.54
N GLY A 496 -10.56 8.94 31.84
CA GLY A 496 -10.30 7.51 31.74
C GLY A 496 -9.06 7.08 32.48
N THR A 497 -8.64 5.86 32.21
CA THR A 497 -7.42 5.25 32.75
C THR A 497 -6.63 4.59 31.65
N LEU A 498 -5.31 4.77 31.69
CA LEU A 498 -4.33 4.06 30.88
C LEU A 498 -3.55 3.13 31.81
N SER A 499 -3.42 1.85 31.48
CA SER A 499 -2.75 0.87 32.36
C SER A 499 -2.04 -0.20 31.55
N ASP A 500 -0.77 -0.46 31.86
CA ASP A 500 -0.11 -1.72 31.49
C ASP A 500 0.08 -2.64 32.70
N TRP A 501 -0.42 -2.26 33.88
CA TRP A 501 -0.30 -3.06 35.08
C TRP A 501 -1.32 -4.18 35.15
N ASN A 502 -0.86 -5.42 35.29
CA ASN A 502 -1.71 -6.57 35.57
C ASN A 502 -1.86 -6.76 37.08
N ARG A 503 -3.07 -6.47 37.57
CA ARG A 503 -3.40 -6.54 39.00
C ARG A 503 -3.25 -7.94 39.61
N ARG A 504 -3.39 -9.00 38.81
CA ARG A 504 -3.31 -10.39 39.31
C ARG A 504 -1.87 -10.86 39.43
N SER A 505 -1.02 -10.50 38.47
CA SER A 505 0.40 -10.88 38.49
C SER A 505 1.28 -9.88 39.24
N CYS A 506 0.73 -8.74 39.67
CA CYS A 506 1.50 -7.66 40.31
C CYS A 506 2.72 -7.22 39.50
N GLY A 507 2.55 -7.15 38.18
CA GLY A 507 3.63 -6.81 37.26
C GLY A 507 3.11 -6.08 36.04
N SER A 508 4.03 -5.45 35.31
CA SER A 508 3.72 -4.91 33.99
C SER A 508 3.29 -6.04 33.05
N SER A 509 2.38 -5.71 32.14
CA SER A 509 1.85 -6.58 31.11
C SER A 509 2.36 -6.11 29.75
N ASP A 510 2.43 -7.06 28.83
CA ASP A 510 2.53 -6.82 27.39
C ASP A 510 1.26 -6.21 26.76
N THR A 511 0.29 -5.76 27.57
CA THR A 511 -0.96 -5.17 27.09
C THR A 511 -1.20 -3.80 27.71
N LEU A 512 -1.52 -2.83 26.85
CA LEU A 512 -1.96 -1.50 27.22
C LEU A 512 -3.49 -1.47 27.22
N ASN A 513 -4.06 -1.31 28.40
CA ASN A 513 -5.50 -1.15 28.59
C ASN A 513 -5.86 0.34 28.64
N THR A 514 -6.83 0.74 27.84
CA THR A 514 -7.46 2.07 27.88
C THR A 514 -8.92 1.91 28.25
N GLN A 515 -9.37 2.66 29.26
CA GLN A 515 -10.76 2.65 29.70
C GLN A 515 -11.26 4.09 29.81
N THR A 516 -12.33 4.43 29.11
CA THR A 516 -13.01 5.74 29.24
C THR A 516 -14.22 5.61 30.16
N LYS A 517 -14.41 6.56 31.09
CA LYS A 517 -15.48 6.54 32.10
C LYS A 517 -16.64 7.48 31.76
N SER A 518 -16.37 8.60 31.08
CA SER A 518 -17.27 9.78 31.06
C SER A 518 -17.68 10.31 29.67
N CYS A 519 -17.67 9.50 28.61
CA CYS A 519 -18.14 9.97 27.29
C CYS A 519 -19.66 9.70 27.15
N SER A 520 -20.51 10.73 27.20
CA SER A 520 -21.98 10.57 27.13
C SER A 520 -22.49 9.97 25.81
N ASP A 521 -21.75 10.14 24.71
CA ASP A 521 -22.14 9.66 23.37
C ASP A 521 -21.33 8.46 22.84
N TYR A 522 -20.28 8.06 23.57
CA TYR A 522 -19.47 6.89 23.23
C TYR A 522 -19.58 5.90 24.38
N SER A 523 -20.17 4.72 24.14
CA SER A 523 -20.23 3.64 25.15
C SER A 523 -18.87 3.44 25.83
N LYS A 524 -18.82 2.94 27.07
CA LYS A 524 -17.54 2.61 27.73
C LYS A 524 -16.72 1.70 26.80
N HIS A 525 -15.69 2.25 26.17
CA HIS A 525 -14.80 1.47 25.30
C HIS A 525 -13.57 1.10 26.13
N ASN A 526 -13.44 -0.19 26.38
CA ASN A 526 -12.18 -0.76 26.85
C ASN A 526 -11.41 -1.23 25.63
N TYR A 527 -10.34 -0.53 25.27
CA TYR A 527 -9.43 -1.03 24.24
C TYR A 527 -8.22 -1.68 24.89
N TYR A 528 -7.93 -2.90 24.45
CA TYR A 528 -6.74 -3.64 24.79
C TYR A 528 -5.82 -3.61 23.58
N TYR A 529 -4.65 -3.01 23.76
CA TYR A 529 -3.61 -3.03 22.75
C TYR A 529 -2.49 -3.95 23.21
N LYS A 530 -1.96 -4.79 22.33
CA LYS A 530 -0.73 -5.53 22.60
C LYS A 530 0.45 -4.60 22.37
N CYS A 531 1.43 -4.58 23.27
CA CYS A 531 2.61 -3.75 23.17
C CYS A 531 3.70 -4.47 22.37
N GLU A 532 4.08 -3.84 21.27
CA GLU A 532 4.99 -4.42 20.27
C GLU A 532 6.40 -3.83 20.36
N ALA A 533 6.53 -2.62 20.91
CA ALA A 533 7.79 -1.98 21.26
C ALA A 533 7.57 -0.76 22.15
N PHE A 534 8.46 -0.51 23.11
CA PHE A 534 8.54 0.75 23.85
C PHE A 534 9.99 1.25 23.84
N TYR A 535 10.20 2.52 23.52
CA TYR A 535 11.55 3.07 23.44
C TYR A 535 11.61 4.55 23.79
N LYS A 536 12.68 4.93 24.49
CA LYS A 536 13.02 6.31 24.83
C LYS A 536 13.89 6.90 23.73
N ILE A 537 13.48 8.01 23.15
CA ILE A 537 14.23 8.74 22.12
C ILE A 537 15.24 9.68 22.76
N ASN A 538 14.81 10.34 23.83
CA ASN A 538 15.63 11.21 24.67
C ASN A 538 15.05 11.18 26.10
N SER A 539 15.50 12.10 26.96
CA SER A 539 15.02 12.23 28.35
C SER A 539 13.50 12.45 28.45
N ASP A 540 12.94 13.12 27.44
CA ASP A 540 11.60 13.68 27.50
C ASP A 540 10.64 13.07 26.49
N GLN A 541 11.11 12.26 25.55
CA GLN A 541 10.29 11.69 24.49
C GLN A 541 10.49 10.18 24.40
N SER A 542 9.39 9.45 24.30
CA SER A 542 9.35 8.00 24.11
C SER A 542 8.29 7.67 23.06
N TYR A 543 8.48 6.59 22.30
CA TYR A 543 7.43 6.06 21.44
C TYR A 543 7.01 4.68 21.95
N LEU A 544 5.73 4.38 21.78
CA LEU A 544 5.12 3.11 22.10
C LEU A 544 4.39 2.60 20.86
N ILE A 545 4.75 1.41 20.39
CA ILE A 545 4.08 0.73 19.27
C ILE A 545 3.17 -0.32 19.85
N THR A 546 1.93 -0.29 19.40
CA THR A 546 0.92 -1.22 19.86
C THR A 546 0.17 -1.82 18.69
N SER A 547 -0.36 -3.03 18.85
CA SER A 547 -1.22 -3.67 17.85
C SER A 547 -2.61 -3.94 18.43
N TYR A 548 -3.62 -3.95 17.55
CA TYR A 548 -5.01 -4.27 17.88
C TYR A 548 -5.49 -5.46 17.03
N GLY A 549 -6.12 -6.44 17.70
CA GLY A 549 -6.93 -7.47 17.03
C GLY A 549 -6.60 -8.90 17.42
N ARG A 550 -7.56 -9.60 18.04
CA ARG A 550 -7.65 -11.07 17.97
C ARG A 550 -8.39 -11.56 16.71
N HIS A 551 -9.07 -10.68 15.96
CA HIS A 551 -10.02 -11.06 14.90
C HIS A 551 -10.00 -10.20 13.62
N GLU A 552 -9.12 -9.21 13.50
CA GLU A 552 -8.91 -8.41 12.27
C GLU A 552 -7.42 -8.42 11.90
N PRO A 553 -7.03 -8.16 10.64
CA PRO A 553 -5.62 -7.93 10.30
C PRO A 553 -5.04 -6.88 11.24
N TYR A 554 -3.94 -7.22 11.94
CA TYR A 554 -3.32 -6.40 12.98
C TYR A 554 -3.20 -4.94 12.53
N LYS A 555 -3.92 -4.05 13.22
CA LYS A 555 -3.72 -2.61 13.07
C LYS A 555 -2.68 -2.16 14.08
N TYR A 556 -1.56 -1.64 13.60
CA TYR A 556 -0.52 -1.08 14.44
C TYR A 556 -0.81 0.41 14.67
N ASN A 557 -0.57 0.86 15.89
CA ASN A 557 -0.67 2.25 16.29
C ASN A 557 0.68 2.68 16.83
N CYS A 558 1.10 3.87 16.42
CA CYS A 558 2.17 4.59 17.09
C CYS A 558 1.58 5.52 18.16
N TRP A 559 2.18 5.49 19.34
CA TRP A 559 1.98 6.48 20.39
C TRP A 559 3.26 7.28 20.56
N VAL A 560 3.17 8.61 20.46
CA VAL A 560 4.25 9.53 20.81
C VAL A 560 4.00 10.05 22.21
N ILE A 561 4.94 9.80 23.12
CA ILE A 561 4.83 10.09 24.55
C ILE A 561 5.88 11.15 24.88
N ASP A 562 5.44 12.35 25.24
CA ASP A 562 6.29 13.46 25.63
C ASP A 562 6.08 13.79 27.11
N SER A 563 7.16 13.96 27.88
CA SER A 563 7.11 14.56 29.21
C SER A 563 7.32 16.06 29.12
N ILE A 564 6.27 16.80 29.48
CA ILE A 564 6.28 18.24 29.52
C ILE A 564 6.74 18.63 30.93
N VAL A 565 7.99 19.09 31.01
CA VAL A 565 8.53 19.73 32.20
C VAL A 565 8.10 21.19 32.18
N HIS A 566 7.15 21.56 33.03
CA HIS A 566 6.91 22.97 33.31
C HIS A 566 8.00 23.49 34.24
N SER A 567 8.40 24.76 34.07
CA SER A 567 9.22 25.46 35.06
C SER A 567 8.56 25.34 36.43
N ALA A 568 9.34 24.98 37.46
CA ALA A 568 8.85 24.85 38.84
C ALA A 568 7.96 26.06 39.23
N PRO A 569 6.84 25.85 39.95
CA PRO A 569 6.52 24.71 40.82
C PRO A 569 5.53 23.65 40.24
N TYR A 570 5.26 23.67 38.94
CA TYR A 570 4.22 22.81 38.37
C TYR A 570 4.65 21.34 38.23
N PRO A 571 3.74 20.37 38.48
CA PRO A 571 4.03 18.95 38.33
C PRO A 571 4.41 18.60 36.89
N THR A 572 5.25 17.57 36.72
CA THR A 572 5.62 17.09 35.39
C THR A 572 4.43 16.35 34.77
N TRP A 573 4.05 16.73 33.57
CA TRP A 573 2.98 16.05 32.83
C TRP A 573 3.56 15.14 31.76
N ILE A 574 2.83 14.08 31.45
CA ILE A 574 3.08 13.25 30.28
C ILE A 574 1.90 13.45 29.32
N GLN A 575 2.22 13.69 28.06
CA GLN A 575 1.26 13.74 26.97
C GLN A 575 1.56 12.57 26.03
N ALA A 576 0.61 11.67 25.84
CA ALA A 576 0.70 10.59 24.86
C ALA A 576 -0.28 10.85 23.72
N ALA A 577 0.21 10.92 22.49
CA ALA A 577 -0.59 11.10 21.29
C ALA A 577 -0.56 9.84 20.44
N ARG A 578 -1.73 9.24 20.20
CA ARG A 578 -1.89 8.16 19.22
C ARG A 578 -1.97 8.76 17.83
N MET A 579 -1.00 8.43 16.99
CA MET A 579 -0.96 8.81 15.59
C MET A 579 -2.06 8.09 14.81
N ARG A 580 -2.61 8.75 13.79
CA ARG A 580 -3.62 8.15 12.89
C ARG A 580 -3.05 7.01 12.05
N ASP A 581 -1.79 7.15 11.65
CA ASP A 581 -1.05 6.14 10.91
C ASP A 581 -0.03 5.44 11.83
N ALA A 582 0.47 4.27 11.41
CA ALA A 582 1.42 3.49 12.20
C ALA A 582 2.83 4.15 12.30
N GLN A 583 3.03 5.29 11.65
CA GLN A 583 4.28 6.04 11.63
C GLN A 583 4.39 6.98 12.83
N CYS A 584 5.52 6.93 13.54
CA CYS A 584 5.84 7.87 14.64
C CYS A 584 6.59 9.12 14.17
N SER A 585 6.47 9.52 12.91
CA SER A 585 7.15 10.72 12.44
C SER A 585 6.33 11.96 12.80
N LEU A 586 6.70 12.64 13.88
CA LEU A 586 6.35 14.05 14.06
C LEU A 586 7.57 14.91 13.72
N SER A 587 7.34 15.97 12.94
CA SER A 587 8.32 17.04 12.72
C SER A 587 8.67 17.79 14.02
N SER A 588 7.89 17.65 15.09
CA SER A 588 8.28 17.93 16.49
C SER A 588 7.10 17.70 17.44
N ALA A 589 7.38 17.29 18.68
CA ALA A 589 6.42 17.19 19.79
C ALA A 589 5.58 18.47 20.01
N ARG A 590 6.13 19.66 19.68
CA ARG A 590 5.45 20.96 19.86
C ARG A 590 4.27 21.19 18.92
N GLN A 591 4.07 20.36 17.89
CA GLN A 591 2.94 20.47 16.94
C GLN A 591 1.76 19.53 17.26
N LEU A 592 1.84 18.71 18.31
CA LEU A 592 0.84 17.69 18.66
C LEU A 592 -0.58 18.21 18.96
N VAL A 593 -0.75 19.51 19.16
CA VAL A 593 -2.01 20.11 19.62
C VAL A 593 -2.89 20.58 18.46
N ASP A 594 -2.37 20.67 17.23
CA ASP A 594 -3.08 21.34 16.12
C ASP A 594 -3.09 20.55 14.79
N THR A 595 -2.75 19.26 14.81
CA THR A 595 -2.61 18.48 13.57
C THR A 595 -3.77 17.51 13.37
N THR A 596 -4.26 17.48 12.13
CA THR A 596 -5.21 16.46 11.66
C THR A 596 -4.65 15.03 11.67
N GLU A 597 -3.44 14.81 12.19
CA GLU A 597 -2.70 13.54 12.18
C GLU A 597 -2.82 12.75 13.49
N VAL A 598 -3.31 13.38 14.57
CA VAL A 598 -3.53 12.74 15.86
C VAL A 598 -4.97 12.26 15.96
N ASP A 599 -5.17 11.05 16.50
CA ASP A 599 -6.50 10.46 16.71
C ASP A 599 -6.95 10.56 18.17
N ILE A 600 -6.01 10.32 19.10
CA ILE A 600 -6.24 10.41 20.54
C ILE A 600 -5.06 11.12 21.19
N THR A 601 -5.34 12.13 22.01
CA THR A 601 -4.33 12.71 22.92
C THR A 601 -4.69 12.37 24.35
N VAL A 602 -3.72 11.96 25.14
CA VAL A 602 -3.87 11.54 26.53
C VAL A 602 -2.96 12.41 27.38
N GLN A 603 -3.50 13.16 28.33
CA GLN A 603 -2.72 13.96 29.29
C GLN A 603 -2.79 13.33 30.68
N MET A 604 -1.65 13.22 31.36
CA MET A 604 -1.54 12.56 32.66
C MET A 604 -0.43 13.15 33.55
N HIS A 605 -0.58 13.04 34.86
CA HIS A 605 0.46 13.43 35.83
C HIS A 605 1.53 12.32 35.94
N LYS A 606 2.82 12.68 35.85
CA LYS A 606 3.94 11.72 35.87
C LYS A 606 4.03 10.91 37.18
N ASP A 607 3.70 11.55 38.30
CA ASP A 607 3.95 11.01 39.65
C ASP A 607 2.77 10.21 40.23
N HIS A 608 1.65 10.10 39.51
CA HIS A 608 0.43 9.41 39.98
C HIS A 608 0.27 8.03 39.32
N ARG A 609 1.27 7.16 39.50
CA ARG A 609 1.21 5.78 39.03
C ARG A 609 0.67 4.87 40.13
N GLU A 610 -0.55 4.37 39.96
CA GLU A 610 -1.14 3.41 40.88
C GLU A 610 -0.74 1.98 40.49
N LYS A 611 -0.18 1.24 41.44
CA LYS A 611 0.09 -0.20 41.33
C LYS A 611 -0.78 -0.95 42.33
N VAL A 612 -2.01 -1.25 41.93
CA VAL A 612 -2.97 -2.00 42.76
C VAL A 612 -2.91 -3.48 42.39
N CYS A 613 -2.81 -4.36 43.39
CA CYS A 613 -2.82 -5.81 43.21
C CYS A 613 -4.10 -6.44 43.73
N GLU A 614 -4.62 -7.43 43.02
CA GLU A 614 -5.78 -8.26 43.41
C GLU A 614 -5.25 -9.55 44.08
N GLY A 615 -4.89 -9.48 45.36
CA GLY A 615 -4.42 -10.64 46.13
C GLY A 615 -3.89 -10.29 47.52
N PRO A 616 -3.86 -11.25 48.48
CA PRO A 616 -3.43 -10.95 49.85
C PRO A 616 -1.98 -10.47 49.80
N ALA A 617 -1.69 -9.43 50.59
CA ALA A 617 -0.36 -8.81 50.67
C ALA A 617 0.74 -9.88 50.65
N PRO A 618 1.84 -9.68 49.88
CA PRO A 618 2.95 -10.62 49.93
C PRO A 618 3.32 -10.82 51.40
N ILE A 619 3.31 -12.08 51.85
CA ILE A 619 3.81 -12.45 53.16
C ILE A 619 5.29 -12.06 53.15
N LEU A 620 5.57 -10.84 53.64
CA LEU A 620 6.92 -10.41 53.94
C LEU A 620 7.52 -11.51 54.83
N PRO A 621 8.70 -12.05 54.50
CA PRO A 621 9.34 -13.02 55.38
C PRO A 621 9.49 -12.36 56.75
N ASN A 622 8.86 -12.98 57.76
CA ASN A 622 8.90 -12.56 59.15
C ASN A 622 10.36 -12.28 59.56
N THR A 623 10.72 -11.00 59.61
CA THR A 623 11.96 -10.57 60.24
C THR A 623 11.76 -10.70 61.74
N THR A 624 12.00 -11.92 62.23
CA THR A 624 12.11 -12.19 63.65
C THR A 624 13.28 -11.37 64.18
N ARG A 625 12.98 -10.24 64.81
CA ARG A 625 13.92 -9.46 65.64
C ARG A 625 14.50 -10.40 66.70
N LYS A 626 15.72 -10.89 66.48
CA LYS A 626 16.59 -11.33 67.58
C LYS A 626 17.36 -10.10 68.05
N ASN A 627 16.93 -9.57 69.20
CA ASN A 627 17.76 -8.72 70.04
C ASN A 627 18.97 -9.55 70.49
N ILE A 628 20.17 -9.21 70.02
CA ILE A 628 21.42 -9.60 70.66
C ILE A 628 22.16 -8.34 71.05
N SER A 629 22.43 -8.32 72.35
CA SER A 629 23.14 -7.34 73.15
C SER A 629 24.51 -6.94 72.57
N THR A 630 24.80 -5.66 72.75
CA THR A 630 26.09 -4.98 72.65
C THR A 630 27.23 -5.70 73.39
N ARG A 631 28.40 -5.78 72.73
CA ARG A 631 29.71 -5.61 73.38
C ARG A 631 30.77 -5.20 72.36
N ASP A 632 31.55 -4.21 72.75
CA ASP A 632 32.71 -3.61 72.06
C ASP A 632 33.74 -4.65 71.57
N ASP A 633 34.36 -4.38 70.42
CA ASP A 633 35.79 -4.03 70.36
C ASP A 633 36.26 -3.67 68.94
N SER A 634 36.98 -2.55 68.88
CA SER A 634 38.02 -2.09 67.94
C SER A 634 38.19 -2.77 66.57
N TYR A 635 38.11 -1.99 65.48
CA TYR A 635 39.17 -1.97 64.46
C TYR A 635 39.12 -0.73 63.54
N GLN A 636 40.28 -0.11 63.33
CA GLN A 636 40.50 1.08 62.49
C GLN A 636 40.44 0.77 60.97
N PRO A 637 40.14 1.76 60.11
CA PRO A 637 40.20 1.60 58.66
C PRO A 637 41.61 1.89 58.12
N PRO A 638 42.11 1.18 57.09
CA PRO A 638 43.28 1.63 56.36
C PRO A 638 42.88 2.63 55.26
N LYS A 639 43.75 3.63 55.16
CA LYS A 639 43.77 4.76 54.22
C LYS A 639 43.81 4.31 52.76
N ARG A 640 43.14 5.08 51.90
CA ARG A 640 43.39 5.12 50.46
C ARG A 640 44.64 5.97 50.19
N GLU A 641 45.64 5.37 49.56
CA GLU A 641 46.71 6.09 48.87
C GLU A 641 46.43 6.12 47.36
N ASN A 642 46.57 7.32 46.80
CA ASN A 642 46.62 7.58 45.37
C ASN A 642 48.03 7.29 44.84
N GLY A 643 48.15 6.70 43.65
CA GLY A 643 49.41 6.68 42.91
C GLY A 643 49.34 5.88 41.61
N PRO A 644 50.13 6.23 40.57
CA PRO A 644 49.63 6.40 39.21
C PRO A 644 50.35 5.56 38.13
N THR A 645 49.99 5.79 36.85
CA THR A 645 50.78 5.53 35.61
C THR A 645 51.02 4.04 35.27
N THR A 646 51.17 3.53 34.04
CA THR A 646 51.38 4.01 32.65
C THR A 646 51.25 2.79 31.71
N TYR A 647 51.01 3.05 30.41
CA TYR A 647 51.37 2.29 29.20
C TYR A 647 52.00 0.88 29.31
N GLU A 648 51.49 -0.08 28.52
CA GLU A 648 52.29 -0.73 27.46
C GLU A 648 51.44 -1.60 26.50
N GLU A 649 51.77 -1.48 25.21
CA GLU A 649 51.35 -2.35 24.12
C GLU A 649 51.97 -3.74 24.28
N SER A 650 51.24 -4.79 23.89
CA SER A 650 51.86 -6.04 23.43
C SER A 650 51.06 -6.64 22.28
N LYS A 651 51.74 -6.72 21.14
CA LYS A 651 51.43 -7.57 19.99
C LYS A 651 51.97 -8.98 20.24
N GLU A 652 51.47 -9.89 19.39
CA GLU A 652 51.99 -11.23 19.06
C GLU A 652 51.65 -12.38 20.02
N ILE A 653 51.44 -13.65 19.61
CA ILE A 653 51.09 -14.34 18.35
C ILE A 653 50.78 -15.81 18.79
N LEU A 654 49.99 -16.54 17.97
CA LEU A 654 50.00 -18.00 17.67
C LEU A 654 48.87 -18.93 18.15
N ASN A 655 48.45 -19.71 17.15
CA ASN A 655 47.94 -21.08 17.14
C ASN A 655 46.46 -21.32 17.46
N SER A 656 45.64 -21.60 16.44
CA SER A 656 45.55 -22.88 15.70
C SER A 656 44.46 -23.75 16.30
N SER A 657 43.29 -23.77 15.67
CA SER A 657 42.36 -24.90 15.75
C SER A 657 41.64 -25.02 14.41
N ARG A 658 42.23 -25.81 13.51
CA ARG A 658 41.49 -26.46 12.44
C ARG A 658 40.49 -27.42 13.08
N VAL A 659 39.20 -27.23 12.84
CA VAL A 659 38.21 -28.31 12.98
C VAL A 659 37.70 -28.63 11.58
N ILE A 660 38.17 -29.77 11.09
CA ILE A 660 37.57 -30.51 9.98
C ILE A 660 36.34 -31.20 10.57
N SER A 661 35.17 -30.97 10.00
CA SER A 661 34.00 -31.84 10.20
C SER A 661 33.41 -32.13 8.84
N LEU A 662 33.70 -33.34 8.35
CA LEU A 662 33.11 -33.93 7.17
C LEU A 662 31.63 -34.24 7.39
N ASP A 663 30.91 -34.19 6.27
CA ASP A 663 29.52 -34.59 6.04
C ASP A 663 29.21 -36.02 6.48
N ILE A 664 28.02 -36.21 7.09
CA ILE A 664 27.27 -37.47 6.99
C ILE A 664 25.81 -37.15 6.67
N PHE A 665 25.39 -37.66 5.51
CA PHE A 665 24.04 -37.78 5.00
C PHE A 665 23.12 -38.55 5.98
N HIS A 666 21.88 -38.08 6.16
CA HIS A 666 20.75 -38.99 6.25
C HIS A 666 19.49 -38.44 5.57
N LEU A 667 19.00 -39.26 4.62
CA LEU A 667 17.72 -39.18 3.96
C LEU A 667 16.55 -39.18 4.97
N LEU A 668 15.61 -38.26 4.78
CA LEU A 668 14.20 -38.52 5.09
C LEU A 668 13.35 -38.16 3.87
N ALA A 669 12.91 -39.21 3.18
CA ALA A 669 11.91 -39.15 2.13
C ALA A 669 10.54 -38.82 2.76
N VAL A 670 9.94 -37.71 2.35
CA VAL A 670 8.51 -37.45 2.57
C VAL A 670 7.82 -37.58 1.22
N THR A 671 7.09 -38.68 1.08
CA THR A 671 6.16 -38.97 0.00
C THR A 671 4.94 -38.05 0.12
N ILE A 672 4.71 -37.22 -0.91
CA ILE A 672 3.44 -36.50 -1.12
C ILE A 672 2.75 -37.15 -2.33
N PRO A 673 1.50 -37.64 -2.21
CA PRO A 673 0.79 -38.21 -3.34
C PRO A 673 0.34 -37.10 -4.30
N VAL A 674 0.80 -37.20 -5.54
CA VAL A 674 0.30 -36.45 -6.68
C VAL A 674 -1.07 -37.02 -7.07
N ILE A 675 -2.13 -36.26 -6.85
CA ILE A 675 -3.45 -36.54 -7.42
C ILE A 675 -3.45 -36.01 -8.86
N LEU A 676 -3.29 -36.92 -9.81
CA LEU A 676 -3.56 -36.70 -11.24
C LEU A 676 -5.07 -36.80 -11.46
N LEU A 677 -5.72 -35.68 -11.75
CA LEU A 677 -7.03 -35.67 -12.39
C LEU A 677 -6.83 -35.57 -13.91
N GLN A 678 -6.91 -36.72 -14.58
CA GLN A 678 -7.23 -36.79 -16.00
C GLN A 678 -8.70 -36.36 -16.17
N TYR A 679 -8.94 -35.37 -17.01
CA TYR A 679 -10.25 -35.16 -17.64
C TYR A 679 -10.04 -35.27 -19.14
N ASP A 680 -10.62 -36.33 -19.69
CA ASP A 680 -10.76 -36.58 -21.11
C ASP A 680 -12.15 -36.09 -21.57
N ARG A 681 -12.18 -35.50 -22.77
CA ARG A 681 -13.29 -34.89 -23.54
C ARG A 681 -13.71 -33.46 -23.22
#